data_AF-A0A949ZS38-F1
#
_entry.id   AF-A0A949ZS38-F1
#
_cell.length_a   1.000
_cell.length_b   1.000
_cell.length_c   1.000
_cell.angle_alpha   90.00
_cell.angle_beta   90.00
_cell.angle_gamma   90.00
#
_symmetry.space_group_name_H-M   'P 1'
#
loop_
_entity.id
_entity.type
_entity.pdbx_description
1 polymer ?
#
loop_
_entity_poly.entity_id
_entity_poly.type
_entity_poly.pdbx_seq_one_letter_code
_entity_poly.pdbx_strand_id
1 'polypeptide(L)'
;MPKNRLITFAVLLISTTAVIAGEKQKARNSHSGIPQMEQGRRAVHALNRFTFGPRPGEAERVEAMGVDRWFEQQLHPEKIDDHALDARLAGFRTLNMDARALFQTFPPPQVARMVENGRASMPRDPEKRAVYEAMIAKYDERKQNKQDTQNGGAAIGPANSSGNGNGAADAAADDDAAKARRQQQRRELRQDEAAAIDRLNSESPDRRYQDILRMSPDERARLLQALNPDERQEWMSEFNPRQKETMQALQNPQAVVVTELQQAKILRAAYSDRQLEEVMTDFWFNHFNVFINKNLDRYYVTEYEYGTIRPHALGKFKELLVATAKSPAMLLYLDNAESVGPHSAAAEGRQGPRYAMRRGPFGPPVMVQRPQPQQKNQKKAPGLNENYGRELMELHTLGVDGGYTQKDVTEVAKVFTGWTVKGPRDGGSFDFEERRHEPGDKFVLGHKIKGSGEKEGMEVLEMLARHPSTAHFICKKLAIRFVGDDPPEPLVRRMADRFLKTDGDIREVLRTMFQAPEFWAPEAYRAKIKTPFEFVVSAIRSTGADVQNAMPLVQTLNRMGMPLYQMQPPTGYSAKNEAWESSSALLNRINFSLALGSGHFPGASVDADALFGKNAPPDAPAMVAALEEALLAGDVSAKTHATILKQVEDPQKPDQRQPGMIAALIVGSPEFQKR
;
A
#
# COMPACT_ATOMS: atom_id res chain seq x y z
N MET A 1 -63.36 -26.54 29.62
CA MET A 1 -62.73 -25.51 28.76
C MET A 1 -62.99 -24.14 29.36
N PRO A 2 -62.12 -23.10 29.22
CA PRO A 2 -60.68 -23.05 28.94
C PRO A 2 -59.87 -22.21 29.99
N LYS A 3 -58.61 -22.56 30.31
CA LYS A 3 -57.27 -21.98 29.91
C LYS A 3 -56.76 -20.70 30.62
N ASN A 4 -55.56 -20.80 31.23
CA ASN A 4 -54.31 -19.99 31.06
C ASN A 4 -53.54 -19.84 32.40
N ARG A 5 -52.39 -20.50 32.61
CA ARG A 5 -50.98 -20.19 32.22
C ARG A 5 -50.34 -18.98 32.93
N LEU A 6 -49.37 -19.24 33.82
CA LEU A 6 -48.01 -18.67 33.88
C LEU A 6 -47.21 -19.28 35.05
N ILE A 7 -46.01 -19.80 34.78
CA ILE A 7 -45.05 -20.30 35.78
C ILE A 7 -43.80 -19.44 35.69
N THR A 8 -43.41 -18.86 36.83
CA THR A 8 -42.15 -18.17 37.08
C THR A 8 -41.29 -19.09 37.93
N PHE A 9 -40.01 -19.28 37.60
CA PHE A 9 -39.06 -19.97 38.49
C PHE A 9 -37.79 -19.13 38.68
N ALA A 10 -37.48 -18.89 39.94
CA ALA A 10 -36.22 -18.40 40.47
C ALA A 10 -35.88 -19.27 41.69
N VAL A 11 -34.70 -19.88 41.75
CA VAL A 11 -34.11 -20.38 43.02
C VAL A 11 -32.58 -20.30 42.97
N LEU A 12 -32.05 -19.91 44.14
CA LEU A 12 -30.71 -19.53 44.56
C LEU A 12 -29.80 -20.73 44.92
N LEU A 13 -28.49 -20.46 44.84
CA LEU A 13 -27.31 -21.05 45.52
C LEU A 13 -27.51 -21.80 46.86
N ILE A 14 -26.76 -22.90 47.06
CA ILE A 14 -25.94 -23.18 48.27
C ILE A 14 -24.68 -24.00 47.90
N SER A 15 -23.54 -23.60 48.45
CA SER A 15 -22.21 -24.20 48.40
C SER A 15 -21.89 -25.05 49.65
N THR A 16 -21.14 -26.15 49.50
CA THR A 16 -20.38 -26.81 50.58
C THR A 16 -19.07 -27.40 50.06
N THR A 17 -18.01 -27.19 50.83
CA THR A 17 -16.60 -27.48 50.55
C THR A 17 -16.10 -28.79 51.17
N ALA A 18 -15.12 -29.39 50.48
CA ALA A 18 -14.00 -30.22 50.96
C ALA A 18 -14.28 -31.68 51.40
N VAL A 19 -13.69 -32.64 50.67
CA VAL A 19 -12.49 -33.43 51.06
C VAL A 19 -12.20 -34.41 49.91
N ILE A 20 -11.01 -34.34 49.32
CA ILE A 20 -10.10 -35.46 49.02
C ILE A 20 -8.77 -34.80 48.65
N ALA A 21 -7.93 -34.66 49.68
CA ALA A 21 -6.49 -34.46 49.52
C ALA A 21 -5.88 -35.85 49.38
N GLY A 22 -5.49 -36.23 48.15
CA GLY A 22 -4.94 -37.55 47.86
C GLY A 22 -4.18 -37.71 46.54
N GLU A 23 -4.03 -36.65 45.73
CA GLU A 23 -3.31 -36.73 44.43
C GLU A 23 -2.31 -35.58 44.21
N LYS A 24 -1.85 -34.93 45.27
CA LYS A 24 -0.77 -33.91 45.20
C LYS A 24 0.62 -34.53 45.19
N GLN A 25 0.90 -35.44 44.24
CA GLN A 25 2.30 -35.78 43.88
C GLN A 25 2.44 -36.47 42.52
N LYS A 26 1.70 -35.99 41.50
CA LYS A 26 2.02 -36.23 40.08
C LYS A 26 1.75 -35.02 39.17
N ALA A 27 1.64 -33.82 39.75
CA ALA A 27 1.52 -32.56 39.01
C ALA A 27 2.89 -31.85 38.95
N ARG A 28 3.81 -32.42 38.18
CA ARG A 28 4.94 -31.70 37.59
C ARG A 28 4.99 -32.15 36.13
N ASN A 29 4.67 -31.20 35.23
CA ASN A 29 4.54 -31.30 33.77
C ASN A 29 3.15 -31.69 33.21
N SER A 30 2.22 -30.73 33.18
CA SER A 30 1.19 -30.67 32.13
C SER A 30 0.83 -29.19 31.83
N HIS A 31 1.44 -28.63 30.79
CA HIS A 31 1.11 -27.33 30.21
C HIS A 31 0.27 -27.53 28.93
N SER A 32 -0.74 -28.41 28.94
CA SER A 32 -1.44 -28.76 27.69
C SER A 32 -2.87 -29.25 27.92
N GLY A 33 -3.77 -28.32 28.25
CA GLY A 33 -5.22 -28.55 28.19
C GLY A 33 -5.88 -28.11 26.88
N ILE A 34 -5.12 -27.46 25.97
CA ILE A 34 -5.64 -26.98 24.68
C ILE A 34 -5.51 -28.11 23.65
N PRO A 35 -6.61 -28.60 23.06
CA PRO A 35 -6.55 -29.55 21.94
C PRO A 35 -5.60 -29.04 20.85
N GLN A 36 -4.79 -29.92 20.28
CA GLN A 36 -3.83 -29.53 19.24
C GLN A 36 -4.33 -29.98 17.87
N MET A 37 -4.04 -29.16 16.86
CA MET A 37 -4.38 -29.45 15.47
C MET A 37 -3.73 -30.74 14.96
N GLU A 38 -4.48 -31.49 14.15
CA GLU A 38 -3.98 -32.70 13.48
C GLU A 38 -2.77 -32.39 12.59
N GLN A 39 -1.84 -33.35 12.50
CA GLN A 39 -0.55 -33.15 11.85
C GLN A 39 -0.68 -32.75 10.37
N GLY A 40 -1.63 -33.33 9.63
CA GLY A 40 -1.89 -33.02 8.21
C GLY A 40 -2.55 -31.66 7.95
N ARG A 41 -2.95 -30.92 9.00
CA ARG A 41 -3.48 -29.54 8.83
C ARG A 41 -2.46 -28.47 9.21
N ARG A 42 -1.36 -28.84 9.87
CA ARG A 42 -0.35 -27.88 10.35
C ARG A 42 0.31 -27.12 9.20
N ALA A 43 0.64 -27.79 8.10
CA ALA A 43 1.28 -27.13 6.96
C ALA A 43 0.34 -26.11 6.30
N VAL A 44 -0.90 -26.51 6.02
CA VAL A 44 -1.93 -25.63 5.46
C VAL A 44 -2.21 -24.44 6.38
N HIS A 45 -2.32 -24.68 7.69
CA HIS A 45 -2.50 -23.61 8.67
C HIS A 45 -1.32 -22.64 8.67
N ALA A 46 -0.09 -23.14 8.75
CA ALA A 46 1.11 -22.30 8.76
C ALA A 46 1.24 -21.48 7.47
N LEU A 47 0.98 -22.08 6.30
CA LEU A 47 0.97 -21.39 5.02
C LEU A 47 -0.10 -20.28 5.01
N ASN A 48 -1.32 -20.56 5.46
CA ASN A 48 -2.40 -19.57 5.54
C ASN A 48 -2.13 -18.41 6.53
N ARG A 49 -1.31 -18.64 7.56
CA ARG A 49 -0.93 -17.61 8.55
C ARG A 49 0.26 -16.77 8.13
N PHE A 50 1.31 -17.41 7.63
CA PHE A 50 2.62 -16.78 7.35
C PHE A 50 2.89 -16.48 5.88
N THR A 51 1.96 -16.81 4.99
CA THR A 51 2.02 -16.46 3.56
C THR A 51 0.71 -15.81 3.11
N PHE A 52 0.62 -15.44 1.83
CA PHE A 52 -0.64 -15.04 1.22
C PHE A 52 -1.50 -16.23 0.74
N GLY A 53 -1.19 -17.45 1.18
CA GLY A 53 -1.87 -18.69 0.82
C GLY A 53 -0.94 -19.65 0.05
N PRO A 54 -1.22 -20.96 0.09
CA PRO A 54 -0.39 -21.95 -0.59
C PRO A 54 -0.56 -21.86 -2.13
N ARG A 55 0.53 -22.14 -2.84
CA ARG A 55 0.50 -22.53 -4.26
C ARG A 55 0.14 -24.02 -4.40
N PRO A 56 -0.28 -24.49 -5.59
CA PRO A 56 -0.42 -25.91 -5.87
C PRO A 56 0.83 -26.71 -5.45
N GLY A 57 0.61 -27.78 -4.68
CA GLY A 57 1.67 -28.66 -4.19
C GLY A 57 2.56 -28.07 -3.07
N GLU A 58 2.31 -26.84 -2.60
CA GLU A 58 3.17 -26.19 -1.61
C GLU A 58 2.99 -26.77 -0.21
N ALA A 59 1.76 -27.14 0.16
CA ALA A 59 1.48 -27.76 1.46
C ALA A 59 2.24 -29.08 1.62
N GLU A 60 2.21 -29.94 0.59
CA GLU A 60 2.88 -31.23 0.54
C GLU A 60 4.40 -31.07 0.60
N ARG A 61 4.96 -30.04 -0.06
CA ARG A 61 6.40 -29.72 0.04
C ARG A 61 6.77 -29.27 1.46
N VAL A 62 5.93 -28.47 2.10
CA VAL A 62 6.17 -28.02 3.49
C VAL A 62 6.04 -29.18 4.48
N GLU A 63 5.09 -30.09 4.28
CA GLU A 63 4.97 -31.31 5.08
C GLU A 63 6.20 -32.20 4.93
N ALA A 64 6.65 -32.43 3.70
CA ALA A 64 7.86 -33.21 3.42
C ALA A 64 9.13 -32.57 4.02
N MET A 65 9.23 -31.23 4.00
CA MET A 65 10.33 -30.49 4.63
C MET A 65 10.27 -30.52 6.15
N GLY A 66 9.05 -30.54 6.72
CA GLY A 66 8.73 -30.29 8.12
C GLY A 66 8.38 -28.81 8.36
N VAL A 67 7.19 -28.55 8.88
CA VAL A 67 6.62 -27.20 9.09
C VAL A 67 7.53 -26.31 9.94
N ASP A 68 8.13 -26.85 11.01
CA ASP A 68 9.05 -26.12 11.88
C ASP A 68 10.32 -25.67 11.14
N ARG A 69 10.87 -26.54 10.27
CA ARG A 69 12.07 -26.21 9.47
C ARG A 69 11.75 -25.16 8.41
N TRP A 70 10.60 -25.30 7.74
CA TRP A 70 10.11 -24.31 6.78
C TRP A 70 9.92 -22.94 7.44
N PHE A 71 9.30 -22.90 8.62
CA PHE A 71 9.08 -21.66 9.35
C PHE A 71 10.41 -20.98 9.74
N GLU A 72 11.38 -21.74 10.25
CA GLU A 72 12.71 -21.19 10.54
C GLU A 72 13.43 -20.68 9.27
N GLN A 73 13.25 -21.32 8.12
CA GLN A 73 13.77 -20.79 6.84
C GLN A 73 13.13 -19.43 6.50
N GLN A 74 11.80 -19.30 6.69
CA GLN A 74 11.06 -18.06 6.41
C GLN A 74 11.44 -16.90 7.34
N LEU A 75 11.96 -17.17 8.55
CA LEU A 75 12.54 -16.13 9.42
C LEU A 75 13.85 -15.54 8.87
N HIS A 76 14.44 -16.17 7.85
CA HIS A 76 15.72 -15.79 7.24
C HIS A 76 15.56 -15.59 5.72
N PRO A 77 14.82 -14.55 5.28
CA PRO A 77 14.55 -14.32 3.86
C PRO A 77 15.82 -14.12 3.03
N GLU A 78 16.91 -13.63 3.64
CA GLU A 78 18.21 -13.51 2.99
C GLU A 78 18.82 -14.84 2.50
N LYS A 79 18.29 -15.97 3.00
CA LYS A 79 18.72 -17.33 2.61
C LYS A 79 17.79 -17.98 1.57
N ILE A 80 16.72 -17.30 1.18
CA ILE A 80 15.74 -17.80 0.21
C ILE A 80 16.02 -17.11 -1.13
N ASP A 81 16.22 -17.92 -2.17
CA ASP A 81 16.37 -17.43 -3.53
C ASP A 81 15.04 -16.82 -4.00
N ASP A 82 15.12 -15.66 -4.65
CA ASP A 82 13.95 -14.95 -5.19
C ASP A 82 14.24 -14.36 -6.59
N HIS A 83 15.24 -14.91 -7.30
CA HIS A 83 15.63 -14.40 -8.61
C HIS A 83 14.52 -14.42 -9.66
N ALA A 84 13.57 -15.35 -9.55
CA ALA A 84 12.40 -15.41 -10.43
C ALA A 84 11.49 -14.17 -10.25
N LEU A 85 11.31 -13.70 -9.02
CA LEU A 85 10.59 -12.46 -8.73
C LEU A 85 11.39 -11.25 -9.21
N ASP A 86 12.71 -11.22 -8.96
CA ASP A 86 13.58 -10.12 -9.41
C ASP A 86 13.46 -9.92 -10.93
N ALA A 87 13.42 -11.01 -11.70
CA ALA A 87 13.21 -10.96 -13.14
C ALA A 87 11.86 -10.34 -13.53
N ARG A 88 10.79 -10.64 -12.80
CA ARG A 88 9.46 -10.03 -13.01
C ARG A 88 9.42 -8.55 -12.66
N LEU A 89 10.19 -8.12 -11.67
CA LEU A 89 10.26 -6.73 -11.21
C LEU A 89 11.26 -5.87 -11.98
N ALA A 90 12.18 -6.48 -12.74
CA ALA A 90 13.23 -5.77 -13.48
C ALA A 90 12.70 -4.69 -14.43
N GLY A 91 11.45 -4.85 -14.92
CA GLY A 91 10.76 -3.89 -15.77
C GLY A 91 10.22 -2.65 -15.04
N PHE A 92 10.20 -2.61 -13.70
CA PHE A 92 9.70 -1.48 -12.93
C PHE A 92 10.87 -0.64 -12.42
N ARG A 93 11.40 0.25 -13.27
CA ARG A 93 12.64 0.97 -12.93
C ARG A 93 12.42 1.97 -11.80
N THR A 94 11.20 2.48 -11.61
CA THR A 94 10.91 3.45 -10.54
C THR A 94 11.17 2.89 -9.15
N LEU A 95 11.13 1.57 -8.96
CA LEU A 95 11.41 0.91 -7.69
C LEU A 95 12.87 1.08 -7.22
N ASN A 96 13.78 1.30 -8.16
CA ASN A 96 15.21 1.45 -7.92
C ASN A 96 15.67 2.93 -7.98
N MET A 97 14.73 3.87 -8.06
CA MET A 97 15.02 5.29 -8.05
C MET A 97 14.81 5.87 -6.65
N ASP A 98 15.77 6.67 -6.18
CA ASP A 98 15.53 7.52 -5.01
C ASP A 98 14.49 8.61 -5.31
N ALA A 99 13.98 9.27 -4.27
CA ALA A 99 12.98 10.33 -4.44
C ALA A 99 13.47 11.40 -5.44
N ARG A 100 14.72 11.83 -5.36
CA ARG A 100 15.27 12.87 -6.26
C ARG A 100 15.23 12.45 -7.73
N ALA A 101 15.64 11.23 -8.04
CA ALA A 101 15.59 10.68 -9.39
C ALA A 101 14.14 10.58 -9.90
N LEU A 102 13.20 10.18 -9.04
CA LEU A 102 11.76 10.17 -9.36
C LEU A 102 11.24 11.59 -9.65
N PHE A 103 11.56 12.58 -8.82
CA PHE A 103 11.15 13.98 -9.04
C PHE A 103 11.69 14.55 -10.35
N GLN A 104 12.94 14.24 -10.70
CA GLN A 104 13.56 14.74 -11.93
C GLN A 104 13.02 14.06 -13.18
N THR A 105 12.67 12.78 -13.10
CA THR A 105 12.20 11.98 -14.24
C THR A 105 10.69 12.11 -14.43
N PHE A 106 9.93 12.18 -13.34
CA PHE A 106 8.48 12.23 -13.31
C PHE A 106 7.99 13.47 -12.55
N PRO A 107 8.18 14.68 -13.09
CA PRO A 107 8.01 15.93 -12.35
C PRO A 107 6.57 16.14 -11.86
N PRO A 108 6.38 16.63 -10.62
CA PRO A 108 5.08 17.09 -10.18
C PRO A 108 4.68 18.39 -10.91
N PRO A 109 3.38 18.72 -10.98
CA PRO A 109 2.90 19.93 -11.68
C PRO A 109 3.58 21.23 -11.22
N GLN A 110 3.94 21.34 -9.94
CA GLN A 110 4.60 22.53 -9.38
C GLN A 110 6.01 22.72 -9.93
N VAL A 111 6.75 21.63 -10.20
CA VAL A 111 8.10 21.68 -10.76
C VAL A 111 8.04 22.07 -12.23
N ALA A 112 7.10 21.50 -13.00
CA ALA A 112 6.88 21.89 -14.40
C ALA A 112 6.59 23.40 -14.52
N ARG A 113 5.78 23.97 -13.61
CA ARG A 113 5.53 25.42 -13.54
C ARG A 113 6.77 26.25 -13.21
N MET A 114 7.69 25.72 -12.40
CA MET A 114 8.95 26.42 -12.12
C MET A 114 9.85 26.48 -13.37
N VAL A 115 9.77 25.48 -14.24
CA VAL A 115 10.48 25.50 -15.51
C VAL A 115 9.83 26.48 -16.49
N GLU A 116 8.50 26.45 -16.62
CA GLU A 116 7.73 27.40 -17.44
C GLU A 116 8.03 28.86 -17.08
N ASN A 117 8.07 29.20 -15.79
CA ASN A 117 8.30 30.57 -15.33
C ASN A 117 9.78 30.96 -15.19
N GLY A 118 10.71 30.12 -15.68
CA GLY A 118 12.15 30.38 -15.68
C GLY A 118 12.84 30.29 -14.31
N ARG A 119 12.16 29.80 -13.27
CA ARG A 119 12.76 29.56 -11.93
C ARG A 119 13.56 28.26 -11.85
N ALA A 120 13.38 27.35 -12.80
CA ALA A 120 14.16 26.13 -12.97
C ALA A 120 14.52 25.94 -14.46
N SER A 121 15.63 25.25 -14.73
CA SER A 121 16.08 24.97 -16.10
C SER A 121 15.39 23.74 -16.69
N MET A 122 15.04 23.81 -17.98
CA MET A 122 14.56 22.65 -18.73
C MET A 122 15.60 21.52 -18.76
N PRO A 123 15.21 20.24 -18.58
CA PRO A 123 16.12 19.10 -18.77
C PRO A 123 16.72 19.04 -20.18
N ARG A 124 17.98 18.59 -20.27
CA ARG A 124 18.68 18.35 -21.55
C ARG A 124 18.40 16.96 -22.14
N ASP A 125 18.08 16.00 -21.28
CA ASP A 125 17.70 14.65 -21.70
C ASP A 125 16.38 14.71 -22.51
N PRO A 126 16.34 14.18 -23.75
CA PRO A 126 15.18 14.31 -24.64
C PRO A 126 13.88 13.75 -24.05
N GLU A 127 13.96 12.62 -23.33
CA GLU A 127 12.78 11.96 -22.76
C GLU A 127 12.20 12.78 -21.62
N LYS A 128 13.06 13.18 -20.66
CA LYS A 128 12.65 14.09 -19.57
C LYS A 128 12.12 15.40 -20.14
N ARG A 129 12.79 15.94 -21.16
CA ARG A 129 12.36 17.18 -21.81
C ARG A 129 10.94 17.05 -22.37
N ALA A 130 10.64 15.97 -23.09
CA ALA A 130 9.31 15.72 -23.65
C ALA A 130 8.23 15.61 -22.56
N VAL A 131 8.54 14.97 -21.42
CA VAL A 131 7.62 14.88 -20.26
C VAL A 131 7.34 16.27 -19.66
N TYR A 132 8.38 17.09 -19.47
CA TYR A 132 8.21 18.46 -18.96
C TYR A 132 7.39 19.31 -19.94
N GLU A 133 7.68 19.22 -21.24
CA GLU A 133 6.92 19.92 -22.29
C GLU A 133 5.44 19.53 -22.28
N ALA A 134 5.14 18.24 -22.18
CA ALA A 134 3.75 17.76 -22.12
C ALA A 134 3.01 18.30 -20.87
N MET A 135 3.70 18.38 -19.73
CA MET A 135 3.13 18.91 -18.49
C MET A 135 2.88 20.42 -18.55
N ILE A 136 3.79 21.18 -19.18
CA ILE A 136 3.63 22.62 -19.39
C ILE A 136 2.46 22.89 -20.33
N ALA A 137 2.38 22.20 -21.47
CA ALA A 137 1.27 22.34 -22.42
C ALA A 137 -0.10 22.08 -21.76
N LYS A 138 -0.22 21.02 -20.97
CA LYS A 138 -1.45 20.70 -20.22
C LYS A 138 -1.81 21.75 -19.16
N TYR A 139 -0.81 22.43 -18.59
CA TYR A 139 -1.05 23.52 -17.66
C TYR A 139 -1.55 24.77 -18.38
N ASP A 140 -0.95 25.12 -19.51
CA ASP A 140 -1.34 26.25 -20.35
C ASP A 140 -2.77 26.08 -20.88
N GLU A 141 -3.12 24.89 -21.38
CA GLU A 141 -4.47 24.54 -21.80
C GLU A 141 -5.49 24.75 -20.67
N ARG A 142 -5.19 24.27 -19.45
CA ARG A 142 -6.06 24.47 -18.28
C ARG A 142 -6.19 25.93 -17.87
N LYS A 143 -5.15 26.73 -18.07
CA LYS A 143 -5.14 28.17 -17.76
C LYS A 143 -6.00 28.93 -18.77
N GLN A 144 -5.85 28.63 -20.06
CA GLN A 144 -6.68 29.17 -21.14
C GLN A 144 -8.16 28.81 -20.92
N ASN A 145 -8.48 27.53 -20.71
CA ASN A 145 -9.85 27.08 -20.46
C ASN A 145 -10.51 27.80 -19.27
N LYS A 146 -9.74 28.08 -18.20
CA LYS A 146 -10.23 28.86 -17.05
C LYS A 146 -10.47 30.32 -17.39
N GLN A 147 -9.60 30.94 -18.17
CA GLN A 147 -9.75 32.32 -18.63
C GLN A 147 -10.97 32.46 -19.55
N ASP A 148 -11.18 31.51 -20.46
CA ASP A 148 -12.32 31.48 -21.37
C ASP A 148 -13.65 31.30 -20.62
N THR A 149 -13.66 30.39 -19.62
CA THR A 149 -14.83 30.19 -18.75
C THR A 149 -15.15 31.44 -17.91
N GLN A 150 -14.13 32.19 -17.47
CA GLN A 150 -14.31 33.43 -16.70
C GLN A 150 -14.72 34.62 -17.56
N ASN A 151 -14.32 34.65 -18.84
CA ASN A 151 -14.64 35.72 -19.79
C ASN A 151 -15.96 35.50 -20.55
N GLY A 152 -16.83 34.57 -20.12
CA GLY A 152 -18.14 34.35 -20.72
C GLY A 152 -18.11 33.52 -22.02
N GLY A 153 -16.98 32.87 -22.35
CA GLY A 153 -16.93 31.88 -23.42
C GLY A 153 -17.67 30.62 -23.00
N ALA A 154 -18.75 30.27 -23.69
CA ALA A 154 -19.50 29.05 -23.45
C ALA A 154 -18.55 27.83 -23.42
N ALA A 155 -18.53 27.12 -22.30
CA ALA A 155 -17.83 25.85 -22.18
C ALA A 155 -18.39 24.87 -23.24
N ILE A 156 -17.53 24.39 -24.14
CA ILE A 156 -17.87 23.35 -25.11
C ILE A 156 -17.89 22.00 -24.36
N GLY A 157 -19.03 21.70 -23.73
CA GLY A 157 -19.43 20.36 -23.29
C GLY A 157 -20.68 19.90 -24.07
N PRO A 158 -21.05 18.61 -24.06
CA PRO A 158 -22.09 18.08 -24.95
C PRO A 158 -23.45 18.70 -24.58
N ALA A 159 -23.99 19.51 -25.49
CA ALA A 159 -25.24 20.23 -25.29
C ALA A 159 -26.42 19.26 -25.40
N ASN A 160 -27.19 19.14 -24.32
CA ASN A 160 -28.53 18.58 -24.32
C ASN A 160 -29.44 19.55 -23.54
N SER A 161 -29.92 20.60 -24.21
CA SER A 161 -31.08 21.37 -23.74
C SER A 161 -31.67 22.22 -24.85
N SER A 162 -32.88 21.85 -25.24
CA SER A 162 -33.84 22.60 -26.06
C SER A 162 -34.28 23.89 -25.38
N GLY A 163 -34.12 25.03 -26.06
CA GLY A 163 -34.62 26.34 -25.64
C GLY A 163 -35.03 27.17 -26.84
N ASN A 164 -36.32 27.47 -26.94
CA ASN A 164 -36.99 28.14 -28.06
C ASN A 164 -36.93 29.67 -27.87
N GLY A 165 -36.48 30.43 -28.88
CA GLY A 165 -36.41 31.90 -28.83
C GLY A 165 -36.22 32.51 -30.21
N ASN A 166 -37.28 33.17 -30.71
CA ASN A 166 -37.33 33.82 -32.02
C ASN A 166 -36.42 35.06 -32.08
N GLY A 167 -35.39 34.94 -32.91
CA GLY A 167 -34.45 36.00 -33.31
C GLY A 167 -33.46 35.44 -34.33
N ALA A 168 -33.95 34.69 -35.32
CA ALA A 168 -33.14 33.79 -36.13
C ALA A 168 -33.34 34.08 -37.62
N ALA A 169 -32.35 34.71 -38.24
CA ALA A 169 -32.07 34.58 -39.67
C ALA A 169 -30.60 34.89 -39.95
N ASP A 170 -30.08 36.03 -39.48
CA ASP A 170 -28.70 36.46 -39.83
C ASP A 170 -27.64 36.02 -38.81
N ALA A 171 -27.98 35.89 -37.52
CA ALA A 171 -27.06 35.36 -36.49
C ALA A 171 -26.93 33.81 -36.52
N ALA A 172 -27.87 33.11 -37.19
CA ALA A 172 -27.85 31.66 -37.32
C ALA A 172 -26.92 31.19 -38.45
N ALA A 173 -26.84 31.94 -39.56
CA ALA A 173 -26.02 31.60 -40.71
C ALA A 173 -24.51 31.73 -40.43
N ASP A 174 -24.09 32.76 -39.68
CA ASP A 174 -22.68 32.94 -39.28
C ASP A 174 -22.22 31.89 -38.25
N ASP A 175 -23.14 31.47 -37.35
CA ASP A 175 -22.88 30.40 -36.38
C ASP A 175 -22.82 29.01 -37.06
N ASP A 176 -23.65 28.76 -38.07
CA ASP A 176 -23.62 27.53 -38.87
C ASP A 176 -22.37 27.43 -39.77
N ALA A 177 -21.93 28.55 -40.36
CA ALA A 177 -20.67 28.60 -41.11
C ALA A 177 -19.45 28.39 -40.19
N ALA A 178 -19.45 28.98 -38.99
CA ALA A 178 -18.40 28.77 -37.99
C ALA A 178 -18.37 27.33 -37.46
N LYS A 179 -19.54 26.72 -37.23
CA LYS A 179 -19.68 25.30 -36.87
C LYS A 179 -19.17 24.38 -37.98
N ALA A 180 -19.52 24.66 -39.25
CA ALA A 180 -19.08 23.89 -40.39
C ALA A 180 -17.54 23.94 -40.55
N ARG A 181 -16.92 25.13 -40.40
CA ARG A 181 -15.45 25.27 -40.41
C ARG A 181 -14.78 24.49 -39.28
N ARG A 182 -15.31 24.57 -38.06
CA ARG A 182 -14.81 23.80 -36.90
C ARG A 182 -14.96 22.29 -37.12
N GLN A 183 -16.05 21.85 -37.72
CA GLN A 183 -16.29 20.45 -38.03
C GLN A 183 -15.34 19.95 -39.13
N GLN A 184 -15.11 20.75 -40.17
CA GLN A 184 -14.13 20.45 -41.21
C GLN A 184 -12.72 20.37 -40.63
N GLN A 185 -12.29 21.35 -39.85
CA GLN A 185 -10.98 21.35 -39.19
C GLN A 185 -10.79 20.13 -38.28
N ARG A 186 -11.83 19.72 -37.54
CA ARG A 186 -11.81 18.49 -36.73
C ARG A 186 -11.70 17.21 -37.58
N ARG A 187 -12.27 17.19 -38.79
CA ARG A 187 -12.16 16.06 -39.71
C ARG A 187 -10.76 15.97 -40.30
N GLU A 188 -10.20 17.09 -40.73
CA GLU A 188 -8.82 17.19 -41.23
C GLU A 188 -7.83 16.73 -40.16
N LEU A 189 -7.95 17.24 -38.93
CA LEU A 189 -7.11 16.81 -37.80
C LEU A 189 -7.19 15.29 -37.54
N ARG A 190 -8.39 14.70 -37.60
CA ARG A 190 -8.55 13.25 -37.43
C ARG A 190 -7.93 12.44 -38.58
N GLN A 191 -7.98 12.98 -39.80
CA GLN A 191 -7.33 12.34 -40.95
C GLN A 191 -5.81 12.40 -40.82
N ASP A 192 -5.28 13.53 -40.36
CA ASP A 192 -3.85 13.69 -40.08
C ASP A 192 -3.39 12.75 -38.95
N GLU A 193 -4.19 12.62 -37.88
CA GLU A 193 -3.94 11.70 -36.78
C GLU A 193 -3.91 10.24 -37.26
N ALA A 194 -4.89 9.82 -38.06
CA ALA A 194 -4.94 8.47 -38.63
C ALA A 194 -3.73 8.19 -39.55
N ALA A 195 -3.40 9.12 -40.44
CA ALA A 195 -2.25 9.00 -41.33
C ALA A 195 -0.90 8.97 -40.57
N ALA A 196 -0.83 9.67 -39.42
CA ALA A 196 0.33 9.60 -38.53
C ALA A 196 0.43 8.24 -37.84
N ILE A 197 -0.68 7.68 -37.35
CA ILE A 197 -0.72 6.34 -36.74
C ILE A 197 -0.28 5.28 -37.76
N ASP A 198 -0.82 5.29 -38.97
CA ASP A 198 -0.44 4.33 -40.03
C ASP A 198 1.05 4.37 -40.36
N ARG A 199 1.61 5.59 -40.48
CA ARG A 199 3.05 5.78 -40.71
C ARG A 199 3.88 5.21 -39.56
N LEU A 200 3.53 5.55 -38.32
CA LEU A 200 4.22 5.09 -37.13
C LEU A 200 4.12 3.57 -36.94
N ASN A 201 3.00 2.96 -37.30
CA ASN A 201 2.83 1.50 -37.29
C ASN A 201 3.76 0.78 -38.26
N SER A 202 4.14 1.44 -39.37
CA SER A 202 5.08 0.88 -40.35
C SER A 202 6.56 0.95 -39.92
N GLU A 203 6.86 1.64 -38.83
CA GLU A 203 8.22 1.82 -38.31
C GLU A 203 8.59 0.76 -37.25
N SER A 204 9.89 0.59 -37.00
CA SER A 204 10.36 -0.19 -35.85
C SER A 204 9.98 0.49 -34.53
N PRO A 205 9.80 -0.25 -33.41
CA PRO A 205 9.41 0.33 -32.13
C PRO A 205 10.33 1.48 -31.67
N ASP A 206 11.64 1.36 -31.86
CA ASP A 206 12.60 2.41 -31.51
C ASP A 206 12.45 3.67 -32.37
N ARG A 207 12.19 3.52 -33.68
CA ARG A 207 11.97 4.66 -34.58
C ARG A 207 10.67 5.36 -34.26
N ARG A 208 9.60 4.59 -34.11
CA ARG A 208 8.28 5.07 -33.66
C ARG A 208 8.40 5.91 -32.39
N TYR A 209 9.10 5.39 -31.38
CA TYR A 209 9.33 6.09 -30.12
C TYR A 209 10.07 7.43 -30.31
N GLN A 210 11.17 7.44 -31.07
CA GLN A 210 11.94 8.66 -31.32
C GLN A 210 11.15 9.71 -32.09
N ASP A 211 10.35 9.30 -33.06
CA ASP A 211 9.56 10.23 -33.87
C ASP A 211 8.40 10.82 -33.07
N ILE A 212 7.78 10.05 -32.16
CA ILE A 212 6.83 10.59 -31.17
C ILE A 212 7.48 11.64 -30.28
N LEU A 213 8.71 11.44 -29.79
CA LEU A 213 9.39 12.42 -28.94
C LEU A 213 9.71 13.73 -29.67
N ARG A 214 9.88 13.69 -31.00
CA ARG A 214 10.17 14.87 -31.83
C ARG A 214 8.93 15.70 -32.18
N MET A 215 7.74 15.13 -32.08
CA MET A 215 6.49 15.85 -32.30
C MET A 215 6.35 17.02 -31.35
N SER A 216 5.63 18.06 -31.78
CA SER A 216 5.23 19.13 -30.86
C SER A 216 4.36 18.58 -29.73
N PRO A 217 4.31 19.25 -28.56
CA PRO A 217 3.52 18.76 -27.42
C PRO A 217 2.05 18.54 -27.76
N ASP A 218 1.46 19.40 -28.60
CA ASP A 218 0.06 19.33 -28.99
C ASP A 218 -0.22 18.21 -30.00
N GLU A 219 0.65 18.02 -31.00
CA GLU A 219 0.55 16.90 -31.94
C GLU A 219 0.66 15.57 -31.21
N ARG A 220 1.64 15.47 -30.31
CA ARG A 220 1.86 14.28 -29.48
C ARG A 220 0.66 13.97 -28.59
N ALA A 221 0.08 14.98 -27.94
CA ALA A 221 -1.09 14.80 -27.09
C ALA A 221 -2.30 14.29 -27.88
N ARG A 222 -2.53 14.86 -29.08
CA ARG A 222 -3.60 14.42 -29.99
C ARG A 222 -3.40 12.99 -30.48
N LEU A 223 -2.20 12.65 -30.95
CA LEU A 223 -1.85 11.30 -31.38
C LEU A 223 -2.17 10.25 -30.29
N LEU A 224 -1.71 10.49 -29.06
CA LEU A 224 -1.90 9.54 -27.96
C LEU A 224 -3.37 9.39 -27.52
N GLN A 225 -4.18 10.44 -27.74
CA GLN A 225 -5.63 10.40 -27.50
C GLN A 225 -6.38 9.70 -28.62
N ALA A 226 -5.88 9.77 -29.86
CA ALA A 226 -6.48 9.12 -31.03
C ALA A 226 -6.32 7.59 -31.00
N LEU A 227 -5.24 7.07 -30.40
CA LEU A 227 -5.03 5.63 -30.25
C LEU A 227 -6.18 4.94 -29.51
N ASN A 228 -6.70 3.88 -30.11
CA ASN A 228 -7.64 3.00 -29.45
C ASN A 228 -6.93 2.11 -28.38
N PRO A 229 -7.68 1.42 -27.49
CA PRO A 229 -7.09 0.61 -26.44
C PRO A 229 -6.16 -0.51 -26.94
N ASP A 230 -6.51 -1.16 -28.05
CA ASP A 230 -5.76 -2.30 -28.59
C ASP A 230 -4.46 -1.82 -29.25
N GLU A 231 -4.50 -0.77 -30.06
CA GLU A 231 -3.31 -0.12 -30.64
C GLU A 231 -2.36 0.36 -29.54
N ARG A 232 -2.91 0.98 -28.48
CA ARG A 232 -2.11 1.42 -27.33
C ARG A 232 -1.45 0.22 -26.65
N GLN A 233 -2.18 -0.88 -26.46
CA GLN A 233 -1.63 -2.09 -25.84
C GLN A 233 -0.54 -2.73 -26.71
N GLU A 234 -0.75 -2.79 -28.03
CA GLU A 234 0.21 -3.31 -29.00
C GLU A 234 1.51 -2.49 -28.96
N TRP A 235 1.42 -1.16 -29.10
CA TRP A 235 2.60 -0.27 -28.99
C TRP A 235 3.31 -0.45 -27.66
N MET A 236 2.55 -0.46 -26.57
CA MET A 236 3.12 -0.63 -25.25
C MET A 236 3.79 -2.00 -25.13
N SER A 237 3.29 -3.08 -25.73
CA SER A 237 3.91 -4.40 -25.66
C SER A 237 5.31 -4.45 -26.30
N GLU A 238 5.51 -3.69 -27.38
CA GLU A 238 6.76 -3.65 -28.15
C GLU A 238 7.86 -2.78 -27.50
N PHE A 239 7.46 -1.79 -26.69
CA PHE A 239 8.41 -0.90 -26.04
C PHE A 239 9.18 -1.57 -24.90
N ASN A 240 10.45 -1.18 -24.75
CA ASN A 240 11.23 -1.54 -23.57
C ASN A 240 10.70 -0.80 -22.32
N PRO A 241 11.07 -1.22 -21.09
CA PRO A 241 10.57 -0.59 -19.85
C PRO A 241 10.73 0.94 -19.79
N ARG A 242 11.88 1.45 -20.22
CA ARG A 242 12.17 2.89 -20.22
C ARG A 242 11.27 3.67 -21.18
N GLN A 243 11.04 3.12 -22.36
CA GLN A 243 10.12 3.68 -23.35
C GLN A 243 8.69 3.67 -22.83
N LYS A 244 8.23 2.53 -22.27
CA LYS A 244 6.90 2.40 -21.65
C LYS A 244 6.64 3.48 -20.60
N GLU A 245 7.56 3.63 -19.66
CA GLU A 245 7.47 4.64 -18.60
C GLU A 245 7.39 6.07 -19.17
N THR A 246 8.22 6.38 -20.18
CA THR A 246 8.20 7.70 -20.83
C THR A 246 6.85 7.95 -21.51
N MET A 247 6.34 6.98 -22.28
CA MET A 247 5.06 7.09 -22.98
C MET A 247 3.89 7.31 -22.02
N GLN A 248 3.88 6.60 -20.89
CA GLN A 248 2.91 6.83 -19.82
C GLN A 248 3.10 8.20 -19.15
N ALA A 249 4.36 8.61 -18.94
CA ALA A 249 4.69 9.87 -18.30
C ALA A 249 4.30 11.10 -19.12
N LEU A 250 4.23 10.99 -20.45
CA LEU A 250 3.70 12.04 -21.31
C LEU A 250 2.24 12.38 -20.98
N GLN A 251 1.44 11.41 -20.53
CA GLN A 251 0.04 11.62 -20.15
C GLN A 251 -0.10 11.99 -18.66
N ASN A 252 0.59 11.25 -17.79
CA ASN A 252 0.56 11.45 -16.35
C ASN A 252 1.86 10.91 -15.69
N PRO A 253 2.89 11.75 -15.49
CA PRO A 253 4.18 11.31 -14.96
C PRO A 253 4.07 10.75 -13.55
N GLN A 254 3.22 11.36 -12.71
CA GLN A 254 3.06 10.93 -11.33
C GLN A 254 2.36 9.57 -11.22
N ALA A 255 1.55 9.18 -12.22
CA ALA A 255 0.89 7.89 -12.22
C ALA A 255 1.91 6.76 -12.36
N VAL A 256 2.95 6.91 -13.20
CA VAL A 256 3.98 5.88 -13.42
C VAL A 256 4.58 5.41 -12.09
N VAL A 257 5.01 6.36 -11.26
CA VAL A 257 5.58 6.10 -9.92
C VAL A 257 4.63 5.29 -9.04
N VAL A 258 3.36 5.67 -8.99
CA VAL A 258 2.36 5.02 -8.14
C VAL A 258 1.98 3.65 -8.70
N THR A 259 1.78 3.53 -10.00
CA THR A 259 1.29 2.30 -10.63
C THR A 259 2.33 1.20 -10.62
N GLU A 260 3.62 1.52 -10.81
CA GLU A 260 4.68 0.50 -10.70
C GLU A 260 4.81 -0.01 -9.26
N LEU A 261 4.77 0.88 -8.26
CA LEU A 261 4.78 0.48 -6.85
C LEU A 261 3.61 -0.45 -6.52
N GLN A 262 2.39 -0.11 -6.95
CA GLN A 262 1.19 -0.92 -6.70
C GLN A 262 1.24 -2.29 -7.38
N GLN A 263 1.70 -2.35 -8.63
CA GLN A 263 1.88 -3.62 -9.33
C GLN A 263 2.95 -4.48 -8.66
N ALA A 264 4.08 -3.88 -8.29
CA ALA A 264 5.17 -4.56 -7.62
C ALA A 264 4.71 -5.20 -6.30
N LYS A 265 3.84 -4.52 -5.52
CA LYS A 265 3.27 -5.09 -4.30
C LYS A 265 2.52 -6.41 -4.56
N ILE A 266 1.69 -6.45 -5.60
CA ILE A 266 0.93 -7.65 -5.97
C ILE A 266 1.89 -8.75 -6.46
N LEU A 267 2.83 -8.41 -7.34
CA LEU A 267 3.78 -9.39 -7.86
C LEU A 267 4.66 -10.00 -6.77
N ARG A 268 5.11 -9.21 -5.80
CA ARG A 268 5.87 -9.75 -4.65
C ARG A 268 5.03 -10.71 -3.82
N ALA A 269 3.84 -10.28 -3.44
CA ALA A 269 2.93 -11.12 -2.65
C ALA A 269 2.59 -12.43 -3.38
N ALA A 270 2.40 -12.38 -4.70
CA ALA A 270 2.08 -13.55 -5.52
C ALA A 270 3.30 -14.47 -5.79
N TYR A 271 4.45 -13.90 -6.18
CA TYR A 271 5.58 -14.66 -6.74
C TYR A 271 6.77 -14.86 -5.81
N SER A 272 6.91 -14.07 -4.74
CA SER A 272 8.02 -14.25 -3.81
C SER A 272 7.94 -15.60 -3.10
N ASP A 273 9.10 -16.24 -2.91
CA ASP A 273 9.23 -17.39 -2.00
C ASP A 273 9.56 -16.94 -0.56
N ARG A 274 9.91 -15.66 -0.36
CA ARG A 274 10.12 -14.98 0.94
C ARG A 274 8.80 -14.51 1.55
N GLN A 275 7.81 -15.40 1.58
CA GLN A 275 6.43 -15.05 1.91
C GLN A 275 6.25 -14.39 3.28
N LEU A 276 6.99 -14.82 4.30
CA LEU A 276 6.91 -14.18 5.61
C LEU A 276 7.42 -12.73 5.60
N GLU A 277 8.46 -12.44 4.82
CA GLU A 277 8.96 -11.06 4.63
C GLU A 277 7.88 -10.18 3.98
N GLU A 278 7.15 -10.68 2.98
CA GLU A 278 6.07 -9.94 2.33
C GLU A 278 4.90 -9.68 3.27
N VAL A 279 4.47 -10.70 4.03
CA VAL A 279 3.40 -10.57 5.03
C VAL A 279 3.79 -9.56 6.11
N MET A 280 5.03 -9.60 6.60
CA MET A 280 5.50 -8.67 7.62
C MET A 280 5.71 -7.26 7.07
N THR A 281 6.18 -7.11 5.84
CA THR A 281 6.29 -5.81 5.16
C THR A 281 4.92 -5.16 5.03
N ASP A 282 3.90 -5.91 4.61
CA ASP A 282 2.52 -5.43 4.54
C ASP A 282 1.96 -5.05 5.92
N PHE A 283 2.19 -5.89 6.93
CA PHE A 283 1.79 -5.60 8.31
C PHE A 283 2.42 -4.30 8.84
N TRP A 284 3.72 -4.10 8.65
CA TRP A 284 4.42 -2.92 9.13
C TRP A 284 4.09 -1.66 8.35
N PHE A 285 3.93 -1.75 7.02
CA PHE A 285 3.45 -0.63 6.24
C PHE A 285 2.08 -0.18 6.74
N ASN A 286 1.17 -1.12 7.01
CA ASN A 286 -0.15 -0.82 7.55
C ASN A 286 -0.11 -0.28 8.98
N HIS A 287 0.86 -0.72 9.80
CA HIS A 287 1.07 -0.21 11.16
C HIS A 287 1.61 1.23 11.17
N PHE A 288 2.55 1.54 10.29
CA PHE A 288 3.12 2.88 10.09
C PHE A 288 2.59 3.50 8.79
N ASN A 289 1.26 3.55 8.68
CA ASN A 289 0.57 3.89 7.44
C ASN A 289 0.96 5.29 6.94
N VAL A 290 1.21 5.38 5.63
CA VAL A 290 1.40 6.65 4.92
C VAL A 290 0.44 6.69 3.74
N PHE A 291 -0.38 7.75 3.68
CA PHE A 291 -1.29 7.97 2.55
C PHE A 291 -0.53 8.52 1.34
N ILE A 292 -0.39 7.71 0.29
CA ILE A 292 0.42 8.04 -0.89
C ILE A 292 -0.02 9.33 -1.62
N ASN A 293 -1.29 9.71 -1.50
CA ASN A 293 -1.84 10.88 -2.16
C ASN A 293 -1.77 12.16 -1.32
N LYS A 294 -1.19 12.13 -0.10
CA LYS A 294 -0.87 13.37 0.63
C LYS A 294 0.30 14.06 -0.07
N ASN A 295 0.17 15.38 -0.26
CA ASN A 295 1.23 16.29 -0.74
C ASN A 295 2.21 15.69 -1.77
N LEU A 296 3.44 15.40 -1.33
CA LEU A 296 4.56 14.88 -2.12
C LEU A 296 4.87 13.41 -1.80
N ASP A 297 4.08 12.78 -0.92
CA ASP A 297 4.33 11.45 -0.38
C ASP A 297 4.43 10.39 -1.48
N ARG A 298 3.72 10.53 -2.60
CA ARG A 298 3.84 9.64 -3.77
C ARG A 298 5.26 9.41 -4.30
N TYR A 299 6.19 10.33 -4.03
CA TYR A 299 7.59 10.20 -4.45
C TYR A 299 8.48 9.59 -3.36
N TYR A 300 7.99 9.52 -2.13
CA TYR A 300 8.71 9.00 -0.99
C TYR A 300 8.20 7.61 -0.55
N VAL A 301 6.96 7.25 -0.86
CA VAL A 301 6.38 5.96 -0.43
C VAL A 301 7.13 4.76 -1.00
N THR A 302 7.64 4.84 -2.24
CA THR A 302 8.50 3.80 -2.83
C THR A 302 9.73 3.55 -1.94
N GLU A 303 10.53 4.58 -1.68
CA GLU A 303 11.70 4.49 -0.82
C GLU A 303 11.33 4.14 0.64
N TYR A 304 10.16 4.59 1.11
CA TYR A 304 9.65 4.23 2.43
C TYR A 304 9.37 2.73 2.55
N GLU A 305 8.74 2.09 1.57
CA GLU A 305 8.55 0.64 1.64
C GLU A 305 9.88 -0.11 1.49
N TYR A 306 10.70 0.21 0.49
CA TYR A 306 11.92 -0.57 0.18
C TYR A 306 13.14 -0.25 1.05
N GLY A 307 13.31 1.00 1.42
CA GLY A 307 14.46 1.48 2.19
C GLY A 307 14.17 1.61 3.69
N THR A 308 12.90 1.79 4.09
CA THR A 308 12.52 1.95 5.50
C THR A 308 11.84 0.71 6.08
N ILE A 309 10.73 0.24 5.50
CA ILE A 309 9.93 -0.84 6.11
C ILE A 309 10.57 -2.21 5.87
N ARG A 310 10.73 -2.60 4.60
CA ARG A 310 11.10 -3.96 4.20
C ARG A 310 12.41 -4.45 4.84
N PRO A 311 13.52 -3.67 4.88
CA PRO A 311 14.78 -4.15 5.45
C PRO A 311 14.69 -4.47 6.95
N HIS A 312 13.70 -3.91 7.64
CA HIS A 312 13.49 -4.07 9.08
C HIS A 312 12.28 -4.96 9.40
N ALA A 313 11.62 -5.57 8.41
CA ALA A 313 10.35 -6.26 8.59
C ALA A 313 10.41 -7.43 9.60
N LEU A 314 11.56 -8.10 9.68
CA LEU A 314 11.84 -9.16 10.66
C LEU A 314 12.94 -8.75 11.67
N GLY A 315 13.40 -7.50 11.64
CA GLY A 315 14.50 -7.00 12.47
C GLY A 315 14.08 -6.63 13.89
N LYS A 316 14.81 -5.69 14.49
CA LYS A 316 14.43 -5.12 15.78
C LYS A 316 13.41 -4.01 15.60
N PHE A 317 12.36 -4.01 16.42
CA PHE A 317 11.31 -2.99 16.38
C PHE A 317 11.87 -1.56 16.55
N LYS A 318 12.87 -1.38 17.43
CA LYS A 318 13.53 -0.08 17.62
C LYS A 318 14.12 0.46 16.31
N GLU A 319 14.78 -0.38 15.52
CA GLU A 319 15.41 0.03 14.27
C GLU A 319 14.36 0.44 13.24
N LEU A 320 13.28 -0.34 13.13
CA LEU A 320 12.12 0.01 12.33
C LEU A 320 11.49 1.34 12.77
N LEU A 321 11.28 1.53 14.08
CA LEU A 321 10.70 2.76 14.64
C LEU A 321 11.56 4.00 14.35
N VAL A 322 12.89 3.87 14.46
CA VAL A 322 13.82 4.95 14.11
C VAL A 322 13.79 5.25 12.62
N ALA A 323 13.81 4.20 11.79
CA ALA A 323 13.78 4.36 10.34
C ALA A 323 12.48 5.04 9.88
N THR A 324 11.33 4.66 10.44
CA THR A 324 10.04 5.30 10.12
C THR A 324 9.99 6.74 10.64
N ALA A 325 10.49 7.01 11.84
CA ALA A 325 10.53 8.37 12.40
C ALA A 325 11.39 9.36 11.59
N LYS A 326 12.45 8.87 10.95
CA LYS A 326 13.33 9.68 10.09
C LYS A 326 12.94 9.67 8.61
N SER A 327 11.94 8.88 8.21
CA SER A 327 11.48 8.83 6.82
C SER A 327 10.86 10.16 6.38
N PRO A 328 11.27 10.72 5.22
CA PRO A 328 10.59 11.86 4.62
C PRO A 328 9.09 11.64 4.43
N ALA A 329 8.67 10.42 4.06
CA ALA A 329 7.26 10.09 3.88
C ALA A 329 6.48 10.27 5.19
N MET A 330 6.99 9.75 6.31
CA MET A 330 6.31 9.87 7.60
C MET A 330 6.30 11.32 8.12
N LEU A 331 7.41 12.03 7.97
CA LEU A 331 7.54 13.43 8.42
C LEU A 331 6.62 14.39 7.64
N LEU A 332 6.43 14.15 6.35
CA LEU A 332 5.50 14.92 5.51
C LEU A 332 4.05 14.49 5.77
N TYR A 333 3.79 13.19 5.87
CA TYR A 333 2.45 12.67 6.07
C TYR A 333 1.83 13.08 7.41
N LEU A 334 2.61 13.17 8.48
CA LEU A 334 2.13 13.64 9.79
C LEU A 334 2.42 15.11 10.06
N ASP A 335 2.85 15.86 9.03
CA ASP A 335 3.13 17.29 9.06
C ASP A 335 4.18 17.71 10.11
N ASN A 336 5.02 16.77 10.57
CA ASN A 336 6.13 17.09 11.49
C ASN A 336 7.22 17.92 10.81
N ALA A 337 7.40 17.72 9.49
CA ALA A 337 8.36 18.48 8.70
C ALA A 337 8.13 19.99 8.76
N GLU A 338 6.92 20.45 9.12
CA GLU A 338 6.54 21.86 9.30
C GLU A 338 6.44 22.30 10.79
N SER A 339 6.65 21.40 11.75
CA SER A 339 6.57 21.69 13.19
C SER A 339 7.69 22.60 13.68
N VAL A 340 7.36 23.57 14.55
CA VAL A 340 8.32 24.53 15.12
C VAL A 340 8.10 24.65 16.63
N GLY A 341 9.20 24.61 17.39
CA GLY A 341 9.20 24.81 18.83
C GLY A 341 8.66 26.18 19.22
N PRO A 342 7.69 26.29 20.15
CA PRO A 342 7.12 27.56 20.60
C PRO A 342 8.15 28.59 21.08
N HIS A 343 9.28 28.13 21.64
CA HIS A 343 10.36 28.95 22.15
C HIS A 343 11.64 28.84 21.31
N SER A 344 11.54 28.29 20.10
CA SER A 344 12.66 28.17 19.17
C SER A 344 13.10 29.52 18.60
N ALA A 345 14.35 29.58 18.14
CA ALA A 345 14.88 30.77 17.48
C ALA A 345 14.07 31.19 16.25
N ALA A 346 13.46 30.23 15.53
CA ALA A 346 12.57 30.49 14.41
C ALA A 346 11.24 31.11 14.85
N ALA A 347 10.62 30.61 15.92
CA ALA A 347 9.36 31.15 16.45
C ALA A 347 9.51 32.57 17.00
N GLU A 348 10.63 32.86 17.66
CA GLU A 348 10.93 34.18 18.22
C GLU A 348 11.48 35.19 17.19
N GLY A 349 11.60 34.78 15.91
CA GLY A 349 12.14 35.63 14.86
C GLY A 349 13.62 35.98 15.03
N ARG A 350 14.37 35.24 15.87
CA ARG A 350 15.81 35.41 16.09
C ARG A 350 16.57 34.98 14.85
N GLN A 351 16.69 35.87 13.86
CA GLN A 351 17.45 35.62 12.63
C GLN A 351 18.93 35.37 12.96
N GLY A 352 19.53 34.35 12.34
CA GLY A 352 20.96 34.06 12.48
C GLY A 352 21.84 35.18 11.90
N PRO A 353 23.15 35.20 12.21
CA PRO A 353 24.09 36.17 11.62
C PRO A 353 24.05 36.14 10.09
N ARG A 354 23.74 37.28 9.45
CA ARG A 354 23.92 37.41 7.99
C ARG A 354 25.34 37.86 7.72
N TYR A 355 26.14 36.96 7.15
CA TYR A 355 27.47 37.29 6.64
C TYR A 355 27.38 37.71 5.17
N ALA A 356 28.11 38.76 4.81
CA ALA A 356 28.33 39.16 3.43
C ALA A 356 29.84 39.26 3.17
N MET A 357 30.28 38.88 1.98
CA MET A 357 31.63 39.21 1.52
C MET A 357 31.67 40.70 1.19
N ARG A 358 32.52 41.45 1.88
CA ARG A 358 32.84 42.84 1.54
C ARG A 358 34.23 42.88 0.93
N ARG A 359 34.34 43.34 -0.32
CA ARG A 359 35.62 43.54 -1.01
C ARG A 359 36.03 45.01 -0.90
N GLY A 360 37.18 45.26 -0.27
CA GLY A 360 37.78 46.60 -0.23
C GLY A 360 38.57 46.91 -1.51
N PRO A 361 38.99 48.17 -1.72
CA PRO A 361 39.63 48.60 -2.97
C PRO A 361 40.97 47.89 -3.28
N PHE A 362 41.68 47.36 -2.26
CA PHE A 362 43.02 46.76 -2.42
C PHE A 362 43.26 45.55 -1.51
N GLY A 363 42.27 44.68 -1.27
CA GLY A 363 42.48 43.49 -0.41
C GLY A 363 41.55 42.30 -0.70
N PRO A 364 41.86 41.11 -0.15
CA PRO A 364 41.00 39.93 -0.29
C PRO A 364 39.64 40.13 0.39
N PRO A 365 38.58 39.42 -0.06
CA PRO A 365 37.24 39.56 0.53
C PRO A 365 37.24 39.22 2.01
N VAL A 366 36.65 40.07 2.84
CA VAL A 366 36.49 39.82 4.28
C VAL A 366 35.02 39.51 4.57
N MET A 367 34.75 38.51 5.41
CA MET A 367 33.40 38.25 5.92
C MET A 367 33.00 39.36 6.89
N VAL A 368 31.91 40.06 6.58
CA VAL A 368 31.36 41.13 7.43
C VAL A 368 29.92 40.79 7.77
N GLN A 369 29.58 40.89 9.05
CA GLN A 369 28.21 40.73 9.53
C GLN A 369 27.37 41.95 9.15
N ARG A 370 26.25 41.74 8.45
CA ARG A 370 25.33 42.81 8.04
C ARG A 370 24.27 43.09 9.11
N PRO A 371 23.93 44.37 9.37
CA PRO A 371 22.77 44.74 10.19
C PRO A 371 21.47 44.21 9.55
N GLN A 372 20.52 43.74 10.37
CA GLN A 372 19.26 43.19 9.89
C GLN A 372 18.29 44.31 9.47
N PRO A 373 17.63 44.22 8.30
CA PRO A 373 16.51 45.08 7.99
C PRO A 373 15.32 44.74 8.88
N GLN A 374 14.71 45.75 9.51
CA GLN A 374 13.43 45.64 10.21
C GLN A 374 12.32 45.29 9.20
N GLN A 375 12.08 44.00 8.97
CA GLN A 375 11.00 43.54 8.09
C GLN A 375 9.66 43.54 8.84
N LYS A 376 8.85 44.57 8.59
CA LYS A 376 7.40 44.55 8.84
C LYS A 376 6.77 43.50 7.89
N ASN A 377 6.05 42.52 8.43
CA ASN A 377 5.42 41.35 7.76
C ASN A 377 6.27 40.07 7.64
N GLN A 378 6.83 39.57 8.75
CA GLN A 378 7.18 38.14 8.81
C GLN A 378 5.87 37.33 8.87
N LYS A 379 5.66 36.41 7.91
CA LYS A 379 4.63 35.37 8.06
C LYS A 379 4.92 34.63 9.36
N LYS A 380 3.93 34.57 10.27
CA LYS A 380 4.05 33.85 11.55
C LYS A 380 4.53 32.44 11.24
N ALA A 381 5.61 32.00 11.88
CA ALA A 381 6.10 30.64 11.72
C ALA A 381 4.96 29.66 12.06
N PRO A 382 4.83 28.53 11.35
CA PRO A 382 3.89 27.48 11.74
C PRO A 382 4.13 27.12 13.21
N GLY A 383 3.06 26.85 13.96
CA GLY A 383 3.14 26.53 15.39
C GLY A 383 3.64 25.11 15.65
N LEU A 384 3.69 24.75 16.93
CA LEU A 384 3.93 23.36 17.34
C LEU A 384 2.82 22.47 16.75
N ASN A 385 3.21 21.43 16.03
CA ASN A 385 2.30 20.42 15.53
C ASN A 385 2.38 19.16 16.41
N GLU A 386 1.29 18.83 17.09
CA GLU A 386 1.22 17.67 17.99
C GLU A 386 0.87 16.36 17.30
N ASN A 387 0.46 16.40 16.02
CA ASN A 387 -0.06 15.24 15.31
C ASN A 387 0.95 14.08 15.34
N TYR A 388 2.19 14.31 14.90
CA TYR A 388 3.23 13.27 14.91
C TYR A 388 3.50 12.71 16.32
N GLY A 389 3.60 13.57 17.34
CA GLY A 389 3.84 13.11 18.71
C GLY A 389 2.68 12.28 19.27
N ARG A 390 1.44 12.61 18.91
CA ARG A 390 0.24 11.83 19.24
C ARG A 390 0.28 10.48 18.57
N GLU A 391 0.43 10.43 17.24
CA GLU A 391 0.41 9.17 16.50
C GLU A 391 1.59 8.25 16.91
N LEU A 392 2.76 8.83 17.19
CA LEU A 392 3.92 8.09 17.68
C LEU A 392 3.61 7.33 18.97
N MET A 393 2.96 7.97 19.93
CA MET A 393 2.59 7.32 21.20
C MET A 393 1.36 6.43 21.06
N GLU A 394 0.31 6.92 20.40
CA GLU A 394 -0.99 6.27 20.35
C GLU A 394 -1.03 5.07 19.40
N LEU A 395 -0.58 5.25 18.16
CA LEU A 395 -0.77 4.29 17.09
C LEU A 395 0.46 3.46 16.77
N HIS A 396 1.64 4.04 16.97
CA HIS A 396 2.91 3.41 16.61
C HIS A 396 3.58 2.69 17.79
N THR A 397 3.32 3.08 19.04
CA THR A 397 4.06 2.53 20.19
C THR A 397 3.17 2.10 21.35
N LEU A 398 2.75 3.00 22.24
CA LEU A 398 2.16 2.66 23.54
C LEU A 398 0.73 2.11 23.44
N GLY A 399 0.03 2.39 22.35
CA GLY A 399 -1.41 2.12 22.24
C GLY A 399 -2.24 3.18 22.95
N VAL A 400 -3.54 3.27 22.61
CA VAL A 400 -4.48 4.25 23.21
C VAL A 400 -4.51 4.17 24.74
N ASP A 401 -4.42 2.97 25.31
CA ASP A 401 -4.42 2.73 26.76
C ASP A 401 -2.99 2.71 27.35
N GLY A 402 -2.03 3.33 26.66
CA GLY A 402 -0.59 3.27 26.96
C GLY A 402 -0.15 3.99 28.24
N GLY A 403 -1.06 4.72 28.90
CA GLY A 403 -0.81 5.42 30.15
C GLY A 403 -0.15 6.79 30.02
N TYR A 404 -0.06 7.35 28.81
CA TYR A 404 0.43 8.71 28.57
C TYR A 404 -0.69 9.74 28.73
N THR A 405 -0.29 11.00 28.95
CA THR A 405 -1.21 12.13 29.07
C THR A 405 -1.13 13.06 27.86
N GLN A 406 -2.09 13.98 27.73
CA GLN A 406 -2.01 15.04 26.72
C GLN A 406 -0.75 15.92 26.91
N LYS A 407 -0.24 16.06 28.14
CA LYS A 407 1.01 16.77 28.39
C LYS A 407 2.20 16.03 27.77
N ASP A 408 2.24 14.71 27.87
CA ASP A 408 3.28 13.90 27.23
C ASP A 408 3.23 14.06 25.71
N VAL A 409 2.04 14.17 25.11
CA VAL A 409 1.88 14.43 23.66
C VAL A 409 2.56 15.73 23.28
N THR A 410 2.28 16.81 24.02
CA THR A 410 2.90 18.12 23.78
C THR A 410 4.42 18.08 23.97
N GLU A 411 4.91 17.36 24.99
CA GLU A 411 6.35 17.26 25.28
C GLU A 411 7.09 16.42 24.22
N VAL A 412 6.50 15.31 23.76
CA VAL A 412 7.01 14.55 22.61
C VAL A 412 7.01 15.41 21.35
N ALA A 413 5.93 16.16 21.08
CA ALA A 413 5.88 17.06 19.94
C ALA A 413 7.03 18.08 19.96
N LYS A 414 7.32 18.67 21.12
CA LYS A 414 8.47 19.57 21.30
C LYS A 414 9.80 18.89 20.98
N VAL A 415 10.01 17.67 21.48
CA VAL A 415 11.22 16.88 21.21
C VAL A 415 11.46 16.68 19.71
N PHE A 416 10.40 16.45 18.91
CA PHE A 416 10.52 16.21 17.47
C PHE A 416 10.51 17.48 16.60
N THR A 417 10.38 18.67 17.19
CA THR A 417 10.53 19.91 16.41
C THR A 417 11.92 20.02 15.80
N GLY A 418 12.01 20.58 14.59
CA GLY A 418 13.26 20.67 13.84
C GLY A 418 13.61 19.41 13.02
N TRP A 419 13.04 18.24 13.31
CA TRP A 419 13.12 17.09 12.40
C TRP A 419 12.31 17.38 11.14
N THR A 420 12.97 17.47 9.99
CA THR A 420 12.36 17.97 8.76
C THR A 420 12.91 17.26 7.52
N VAL A 421 12.45 17.68 6.35
CA VAL A 421 12.92 17.22 5.04
C VAL A 421 13.56 18.40 4.33
N LYS A 422 14.84 18.29 3.99
CA LYS A 422 15.57 19.38 3.31
C LYS A 422 15.32 19.34 1.81
N GLY A 423 14.65 20.36 1.29
CA GLY A 423 14.33 20.44 -0.15
C GLY A 423 13.30 19.39 -0.58
N PRO A 424 12.12 19.29 0.09
CA PRO A 424 11.16 18.21 -0.17
C PRO A 424 10.61 18.23 -1.60
N ARG A 425 10.67 19.39 -2.28
CA ARG A 425 10.25 19.58 -3.67
C ARG A 425 11.28 19.10 -4.71
N ASP A 426 12.46 18.69 -4.25
CA ASP A 426 13.59 18.24 -5.07
C ASP A 426 14.02 16.80 -4.70
N GLY A 427 13.12 16.02 -4.08
CA GLY A 427 13.43 14.69 -3.54
C GLY A 427 14.44 14.74 -2.39
N GLY A 428 14.19 15.64 -1.44
CA GLY A 428 15.00 15.84 -0.25
C GLY A 428 14.99 14.68 0.72
N SER A 429 16.03 14.58 1.55
CA SER A 429 16.11 13.60 2.64
C SER A 429 15.81 14.24 3.99
N PHE A 430 15.79 13.40 5.04
CA PHE A 430 15.81 13.84 6.43
C PHE A 430 16.88 14.91 6.69
N ASP A 431 16.55 15.88 7.53
CA ASP A 431 17.47 16.89 8.06
C ASP A 431 17.00 17.34 9.45
N PHE A 432 17.92 17.93 10.23
CA PHE A 432 17.60 18.53 11.52
C PHE A 432 17.88 20.04 11.50
N GLU A 433 16.82 20.84 11.57
CA GLU A 433 16.91 22.29 11.62
C GLU A 433 16.83 22.79 13.07
N GLU A 434 18.00 22.92 13.71
CA GLU A 434 18.13 23.34 15.11
C GLU A 434 17.40 24.66 15.44
N ARG A 435 17.33 25.59 14.49
CA ARG A 435 16.63 26.87 14.67
C ARG A 435 15.13 26.72 14.91
N ARG A 436 14.53 25.62 14.44
CA ARG A 436 13.11 25.31 14.63
C ARG A 436 12.86 24.41 15.83
N HIS A 437 13.92 23.86 16.42
CA HIS A 437 13.81 22.97 17.56
C HIS A 437 13.51 23.76 18.85
N GLU A 438 12.63 23.19 19.68
CA GLU A 438 12.31 23.71 20.99
C GLU A 438 13.55 23.60 21.90
N PRO A 439 14.02 24.68 22.53
CA PRO A 439 15.19 24.62 23.42
C PRO A 439 14.82 24.10 24.82
N GLY A 440 15.85 23.79 25.62
CA GLY A 440 15.70 23.42 27.03
C GLY A 440 15.36 21.96 27.28
N ASP A 441 15.15 21.62 28.55
CA ASP A 441 14.81 20.26 28.99
C ASP A 441 13.31 19.98 28.79
N LYS A 442 12.96 18.74 28.44
CA LYS A 442 11.58 18.27 28.26
C LYS A 442 11.30 17.13 29.23
N PHE A 443 10.02 16.85 29.48
CA PHE A 443 9.59 15.78 30.37
C PHE A 443 8.59 14.87 29.67
N VAL A 444 9.00 13.64 29.38
CA VAL A 444 8.18 12.65 28.65
C VAL A 444 7.99 11.43 29.53
N LEU A 445 6.74 11.05 29.83
CA LEU A 445 6.38 9.91 30.69
C LEU A 445 7.05 9.96 32.08
N GLY A 446 7.20 11.16 32.64
CA GLY A 446 7.90 11.39 33.90
C GLY A 446 9.43 11.32 33.83
N HIS A 447 10.02 11.00 32.66
CA HIS A 447 11.46 11.01 32.44
C HIS A 447 11.93 12.35 31.90
N LYS A 448 13.06 12.85 32.43
CA LYS A 448 13.62 14.15 32.03
C LYS A 448 14.59 13.96 30.85
N ILE A 449 14.24 14.53 29.71
CA ILE A 449 15.08 14.59 28.50
C ILE A 449 15.92 15.87 28.57
N LYS A 450 17.24 15.73 28.60
CA LYS A 450 18.15 16.88 28.64
C LYS A 450 18.23 17.55 27.27
N GLY A 451 18.18 18.88 27.26
CA GLY A 451 18.31 19.68 26.04
C GLY A 451 19.57 19.31 25.25
N SER A 452 19.40 18.72 24.06
CA SER A 452 20.49 18.22 23.22
C SER A 452 20.16 18.15 21.71
N GLY A 453 19.08 18.82 21.27
CA GLY A 453 18.74 18.95 19.86
C GLY A 453 18.23 17.63 19.27
N GLU A 454 18.76 17.22 18.10
CA GLU A 454 18.32 16.00 17.40
C GLU A 454 18.34 14.74 18.30
N LYS A 455 19.32 14.66 19.22
CA LYS A 455 19.52 13.50 20.09
C LYS A 455 18.36 13.25 21.05
N GLU A 456 17.58 14.27 21.37
CA GLU A 456 16.39 14.13 22.21
C GLU A 456 15.36 13.19 21.59
N GLY A 457 15.13 13.32 20.27
CA GLY A 457 14.22 12.44 19.54
C GLY A 457 14.69 11.00 19.56
N MET A 458 16.00 10.78 19.44
CA MET A 458 16.58 9.44 19.56
C MET A 458 16.39 8.83 20.96
N GLU A 459 16.58 9.62 22.02
CA GLU A 459 16.32 9.17 23.41
C GLU A 459 14.86 8.81 23.64
N VAL A 460 13.92 9.61 23.10
CA VAL A 460 12.49 9.31 23.21
C VAL A 460 12.10 8.05 22.43
N LEU A 461 12.60 7.87 21.20
CA LEU A 461 12.35 6.64 20.42
C LEU A 461 12.90 5.40 21.12
N GLU A 462 14.08 5.52 21.74
CA GLU A 462 14.71 4.47 22.54
C GLU A 462 13.84 4.04 23.73
N MET A 463 13.30 5.02 24.43
CA MET A 463 12.44 4.83 25.59
C MET A 463 11.11 4.19 25.18
N LEU A 464 10.46 4.70 24.13
CA LEU A 464 9.19 4.17 23.64
C LEU A 464 9.34 2.74 23.10
N ALA A 465 10.39 2.45 22.33
CA ALA A 465 10.62 1.12 21.76
C ALA A 465 10.79 0.01 22.82
N ARG A 466 11.23 0.35 24.04
CA ARG A 466 11.40 -0.59 25.15
C ARG A 466 10.30 -0.54 26.20
N HIS A 467 9.29 0.30 25.98
CA HIS A 467 8.22 0.44 26.95
C HIS A 467 7.38 -0.85 27.04
N PRO A 468 7.01 -1.34 28.24
CA PRO A 468 6.17 -2.53 28.37
C PRO A 468 4.83 -2.44 27.62
N SER A 469 4.19 -1.26 27.63
CA SER A 469 2.97 -1.03 26.84
C SER A 469 3.22 -1.19 25.34
N THR A 470 4.38 -0.79 24.84
CA THR A 470 4.75 -1.00 23.42
C THR A 470 4.96 -2.46 23.09
N ALA A 471 5.68 -3.19 23.94
CA ALA A 471 5.83 -4.64 23.77
C ALA A 471 4.46 -5.34 23.72
N HIS A 472 3.56 -5.00 24.65
CA HIS A 472 2.20 -5.56 24.69
C HIS A 472 1.38 -5.17 23.47
N PHE A 473 1.34 -3.88 23.11
CA PHE A 473 0.58 -3.36 21.97
C PHE A 473 1.01 -3.98 20.65
N ILE A 474 2.30 -4.02 20.37
CA ILE A 474 2.85 -4.62 19.14
C ILE A 474 2.57 -6.12 19.10
N CYS A 475 2.82 -6.84 20.21
CA CYS A 475 2.57 -8.29 20.27
C CYS A 475 1.07 -8.61 20.15
N LYS A 476 0.18 -7.77 20.68
CA LYS A 476 -1.27 -7.90 20.51
C LYS A 476 -1.65 -7.74 19.04
N LYS A 477 -1.12 -6.73 18.33
CA LYS A 477 -1.39 -6.54 16.89
C LYS A 477 -0.87 -7.72 16.06
N LEU A 478 0.30 -8.26 16.38
CA LEU A 478 0.83 -9.47 15.73
C LEU A 478 -0.06 -10.69 16.01
N ALA A 479 -0.45 -10.93 17.26
CA ALA A 479 -1.35 -12.02 17.59
C ALA A 479 -2.71 -11.89 16.90
N ILE A 480 -3.24 -10.67 16.75
CA ILE A 480 -4.46 -10.40 15.96
C ILE A 480 -4.28 -10.79 14.49
N ARG A 481 -3.11 -10.51 13.92
CA ARG A 481 -2.79 -10.79 12.52
C ARG A 481 -2.59 -12.28 12.23
N PHE A 482 -2.04 -13.04 13.18
CA PHE A 482 -1.60 -14.41 12.94
C PHE A 482 -2.42 -15.50 13.64
N VAL A 483 -3.21 -15.18 14.67
CA VAL A 483 -3.93 -16.18 15.49
C VAL A 483 -5.45 -16.03 15.34
N GLY A 484 -6.00 -14.88 15.70
CA GLY A 484 -7.45 -14.64 15.74
C GLY A 484 -7.79 -13.20 16.11
N ASP A 485 -9.03 -12.75 15.93
CA ASP A 485 -9.44 -11.36 16.24
C ASP A 485 -9.29 -10.98 17.72
N ASP A 486 -9.46 -11.96 18.61
CA ASP A 486 -9.38 -11.81 20.06
C ASP A 486 -8.36 -12.82 20.63
N PRO A 487 -7.05 -12.61 20.41
CA PRO A 487 -6.03 -13.55 20.85
C PRO A 487 -5.98 -13.62 22.38
N PRO A 488 -5.76 -14.81 22.97
CA PRO A 488 -5.69 -14.96 24.42
C PRO A 488 -4.59 -14.10 25.04
N GLU A 489 -4.93 -13.36 26.09
CA GLU A 489 -3.99 -12.51 26.82
C GLU A 489 -2.71 -13.25 27.33
N PRO A 490 -2.76 -14.53 27.77
CA PRO A 490 -1.55 -15.28 28.09
C PRO A 490 -0.55 -15.41 26.92
N LEU A 491 -1.05 -15.57 25.68
CA LEU A 491 -0.19 -15.60 24.49
C LEU A 491 0.48 -14.24 24.27
N VAL A 492 -0.32 -13.17 24.30
CA VAL A 492 0.17 -11.80 24.11
C VAL A 492 1.25 -11.45 25.13
N ARG A 493 1.06 -11.82 26.41
CA ARG A 493 2.07 -11.61 27.46
C ARG A 493 3.36 -12.38 27.20
N ARG A 494 3.29 -13.67 26.82
CA ARG A 494 4.51 -14.45 26.50
C ARG A 494 5.29 -13.84 25.33
N MET A 495 4.58 -13.35 24.31
CA MET A 495 5.18 -12.62 23.19
C MET A 495 5.81 -11.30 23.65
N ALA A 496 5.12 -10.51 24.47
CA ALA A 496 5.62 -9.23 25.00
C ALA A 496 6.85 -9.42 25.90
N ASP A 497 6.86 -10.45 26.75
CA ASP A 497 8.01 -10.81 27.56
C ASP A 497 9.21 -11.18 26.68
N ARG A 498 8.97 -11.91 25.58
CA ARG A 498 10.03 -12.23 24.61
C ARG A 498 10.53 -10.98 23.91
N PHE A 499 9.64 -10.09 23.49
CA PHE A 499 9.97 -8.81 22.87
C PHE A 499 10.92 -8.01 23.78
N LEU A 500 10.57 -7.83 25.06
CA LEU A 500 11.40 -7.08 26.01
C LEU A 500 12.76 -7.75 26.25
N LYS A 501 12.79 -9.09 26.41
CA LYS A 501 14.02 -9.85 26.63
C LYS A 501 14.99 -9.83 25.44
N THR A 502 14.46 -9.66 24.23
CA THR A 502 15.24 -9.71 22.98
C THR A 502 15.45 -8.34 22.36
N ASP A 503 15.17 -7.27 23.11
CA ASP A 503 15.32 -5.88 22.63
C ASP A 503 14.49 -5.62 21.35
N GLY A 504 13.29 -6.18 21.30
CA GLY A 504 12.31 -6.01 20.23
C GLY A 504 12.58 -6.85 18.98
N ASP A 505 13.31 -7.96 19.06
CA ASP A 505 13.55 -8.85 17.91
C ASP A 505 12.26 -9.55 17.45
N ILE A 506 11.79 -9.19 16.26
CA ILE A 506 10.53 -9.69 15.71
C ILE A 506 10.62 -11.17 15.32
N ARG A 507 11.79 -11.70 14.92
CA ARG A 507 11.94 -13.14 14.65
C ARG A 507 11.68 -13.95 15.90
N GLU A 508 12.23 -13.50 17.03
CA GLU A 508 12.08 -14.19 18.31
C GLU A 508 10.64 -14.14 18.85
N VAL A 509 9.94 -13.03 18.61
CA VAL A 509 8.51 -12.88 18.94
C VAL A 509 7.65 -13.81 18.08
N LEU A 510 7.87 -13.85 16.76
CA LEU A 510 7.16 -14.74 15.85
C LEU A 510 7.44 -16.21 16.18
N ARG A 511 8.68 -16.58 16.52
CA ARG A 511 9.02 -17.93 16.99
C ARG A 511 8.28 -18.31 18.26
N THR A 512 8.16 -17.38 19.21
CA THR A 512 7.43 -17.61 20.46
C THR A 512 5.93 -17.81 20.22
N MET A 513 5.35 -17.08 19.27
CA MET A 513 3.96 -17.28 18.84
C MET A 513 3.78 -18.61 18.12
N PHE A 514 4.66 -18.93 17.17
CA PHE A 514 4.61 -20.17 16.41
C PHE A 514 4.70 -21.41 17.30
N GLN A 515 5.48 -21.37 18.37
CA GLN A 515 5.64 -22.49 19.32
C GLN A 515 4.51 -22.57 20.35
N ALA A 516 3.60 -21.60 20.39
CA ALA A 516 2.54 -21.54 21.38
C ALA A 516 1.39 -22.51 21.06
N PRO A 517 0.81 -23.19 22.08
CA PRO A 517 -0.32 -24.10 21.86
C PRO A 517 -1.57 -23.38 21.34
N GLU A 518 -1.74 -22.08 21.63
CA GLU A 518 -2.84 -21.24 21.13
C GLU A 518 -2.77 -21.00 19.62
N PHE A 519 -1.57 -21.00 19.02
CA PHE A 519 -1.42 -20.89 17.56
C PHE A 519 -1.89 -22.17 16.86
N TRP A 520 -1.67 -23.34 17.48
CA TRP A 520 -2.05 -24.64 16.94
C TRP A 520 -3.40 -25.15 17.46
N ALA A 521 -4.19 -24.29 18.11
CA ALA A 521 -5.50 -24.65 18.60
C ALA A 521 -6.49 -24.82 17.42
N PRO A 522 -7.43 -25.79 17.46
CA PRO A 522 -8.47 -25.93 16.44
C PRO A 522 -9.25 -24.64 16.20
N GLU A 523 -9.46 -23.82 17.23
CA GLU A 523 -10.17 -22.54 17.15
C GLU A 523 -9.39 -21.48 16.37
N ALA A 524 -8.06 -21.61 16.26
CA ALA A 524 -7.23 -20.72 15.45
C ALA A 524 -7.28 -21.10 13.96
N TYR A 525 -7.78 -22.28 13.59
CA TYR A 525 -7.85 -22.70 12.19
C TYR A 525 -9.03 -22.02 11.47
N ARG A 526 -8.75 -21.34 10.33
CA ARG A 526 -9.76 -20.58 9.57
C ARG A 526 -10.53 -19.54 10.39
N ALA A 527 -9.92 -19.07 11.48
CA ALA A 527 -10.49 -18.07 12.38
C ALA A 527 -10.55 -16.64 11.81
N LYS A 528 -9.80 -16.39 10.72
CA LYS A 528 -9.67 -15.06 10.12
C LYS A 528 -10.30 -15.04 8.73
N ILE A 529 -10.83 -13.89 8.36
CA ILE A 529 -11.24 -13.62 6.98
C ILE A 529 -10.11 -12.90 6.27
N LYS A 530 -9.84 -13.33 5.04
CA LYS A 530 -8.88 -12.68 4.16
C LYS A 530 -9.33 -11.24 3.88
N THR A 531 -8.43 -10.28 4.04
CA THR A 531 -8.65 -8.92 3.49
C THR A 531 -8.80 -9.00 1.96
N PRO A 532 -9.32 -7.97 1.27
CA PRO A 532 -9.34 -7.96 -0.20
C PRO A 532 -7.97 -8.24 -0.83
N PHE A 533 -6.89 -7.67 -0.28
CA PHE A 533 -5.53 -7.91 -0.76
C PHE A 533 -5.13 -9.38 -0.59
N GLU A 534 -5.34 -9.94 0.60
CA GLU A 534 -5.07 -11.35 0.89
C GLU A 534 -5.89 -12.29 0.01
N PHE A 535 -7.16 -11.97 -0.26
CA PHE A 535 -8.04 -12.79 -1.08
C PHE A 535 -7.58 -12.81 -2.55
N VAL A 536 -7.33 -11.64 -3.14
CA VAL A 536 -6.88 -11.54 -4.54
C VAL A 536 -5.54 -12.23 -4.72
N VAL A 537 -4.57 -11.99 -3.84
CA VAL A 537 -3.25 -12.63 -3.94
C VAL A 537 -3.36 -14.14 -3.70
N SER A 538 -4.15 -14.58 -2.71
CA SER A 538 -4.35 -16.00 -2.44
C SER A 538 -4.95 -16.72 -3.64
N ALA A 539 -5.91 -16.11 -4.34
CA ALA A 539 -6.52 -16.69 -5.53
C ALA A 539 -5.50 -16.85 -6.66
N ILE A 540 -4.67 -15.83 -6.91
CA ILE A 540 -3.58 -15.91 -7.90
C ILE A 540 -2.60 -17.02 -7.53
N ARG A 541 -2.19 -17.10 -6.25
CA ARG A 541 -1.24 -18.11 -5.77
C ARG A 541 -1.80 -19.52 -5.86
N SER A 542 -3.01 -19.75 -5.35
CA SER A 542 -3.61 -21.08 -5.27
C SER A 542 -3.99 -21.63 -6.64
N THR A 543 -4.35 -20.77 -7.59
CA THR A 543 -4.65 -21.18 -8.97
C THR A 543 -3.41 -21.26 -9.87
N GLY A 544 -2.24 -20.84 -9.37
CA GLY A 544 -1.03 -20.76 -10.19
C GLY A 544 -1.15 -19.77 -11.35
N ALA A 545 -2.02 -18.76 -11.25
CA ALA A 545 -2.25 -17.82 -12.33
C ALA A 545 -0.96 -17.08 -12.72
N ASP A 546 -0.70 -16.97 -14.02
CA ASP A 546 0.37 -16.12 -14.54
C ASP A 546 -0.16 -14.71 -14.73
N VAL A 547 0.51 -13.73 -14.10
CA VAL A 547 0.15 -12.32 -14.10
C VAL A 547 1.13 -11.58 -15.01
N GLN A 548 0.64 -11.18 -16.17
CA GLN A 548 1.41 -10.39 -17.14
C GLN A 548 1.22 -8.89 -16.91
N ASN A 549 0.08 -8.48 -16.34
CA ASN A 549 -0.20 -7.09 -15.96
C ASN A 549 -1.01 -7.07 -14.66
N ALA A 550 -0.44 -6.52 -13.59
CA ALA A 550 -1.09 -6.48 -12.28
C ALA A 550 -2.06 -5.28 -12.10
N MET A 551 -2.11 -4.31 -13.01
CA MET A 551 -3.00 -3.14 -12.86
C MET A 551 -4.49 -3.49 -12.73
N PRO A 552 -5.04 -4.44 -13.51
CA PRO A 552 -6.43 -4.87 -13.32
C PRO A 552 -6.68 -5.48 -11.93
N LEU A 553 -5.68 -6.14 -11.33
CA LEU A 553 -5.75 -6.64 -9.95
C LEU A 553 -5.77 -5.47 -8.95
N VAL A 554 -4.93 -4.44 -9.14
CA VAL A 554 -4.97 -3.20 -8.34
C VAL A 554 -6.35 -2.55 -8.40
N GLN A 555 -6.96 -2.47 -9.59
CA GLN A 555 -8.31 -1.92 -9.76
C GLN A 555 -9.38 -2.76 -9.05
N THR A 556 -9.22 -4.09 -9.03
CA THR A 556 -10.09 -4.99 -8.27
C THR A 556 -10.02 -4.69 -6.77
N LEU A 557 -8.82 -4.46 -6.22
CA LEU A 557 -8.65 -4.08 -4.81
C LEU A 557 -9.34 -2.76 -4.49
N ASN A 558 -9.27 -1.77 -5.40
CA ASN A 558 -9.98 -0.50 -5.24
C ASN A 558 -11.50 -0.72 -5.18
N ARG A 559 -12.06 -1.56 -6.06
CA ARG A 559 -13.50 -1.92 -6.06
C ARG A 559 -13.92 -2.66 -4.79
N MET A 560 -13.02 -3.43 -4.21
CA MET A 560 -13.24 -4.15 -2.95
C MET A 560 -13.00 -3.29 -1.69
N GLY A 561 -12.69 -2.01 -1.85
CA GLY A 561 -12.54 -1.08 -0.72
C GLY A 561 -11.18 -1.09 -0.02
N MET A 562 -10.15 -1.72 -0.61
CA MET A 562 -8.79 -1.73 -0.07
C MET A 562 -7.77 -1.21 -1.10
N PRO A 563 -7.86 0.06 -1.51
CA PRO A 563 -6.92 0.62 -2.46
C PRO A 563 -5.48 0.67 -1.91
N LEU A 564 -4.53 0.10 -2.64
CA LEU A 564 -3.14 -0.03 -2.19
C LEU A 564 -2.51 1.34 -1.93
N TYR A 565 -1.91 1.50 -0.74
CA TYR A 565 -1.25 2.72 -0.24
C TYR A 565 -2.17 3.94 -0.06
N GLN A 566 -3.48 3.76 -0.12
CA GLN A 566 -4.45 4.85 -0.15
C GLN A 566 -5.35 4.92 1.09
N MET A 567 -4.98 4.25 2.18
CA MET A 567 -5.65 4.46 3.46
C MET A 567 -5.30 5.86 4.00
N GLN A 568 -6.31 6.72 4.11
CA GLN A 568 -6.13 8.11 4.54
C GLN A 568 -5.77 8.28 6.02
N PRO A 569 -6.43 7.61 6.99
CA PRO A 569 -6.08 7.76 8.39
C PRO A 569 -4.80 6.98 8.75
N PRO A 570 -4.00 7.45 9.73
CA PRO A 570 -2.75 6.81 10.12
C PRO A 570 -2.95 5.45 10.81
N THR A 571 -4.20 5.12 11.19
CA THR A 571 -4.56 3.83 11.80
C THR A 571 -4.36 2.64 10.88
N GLY A 572 -4.26 2.86 9.56
CA GLY A 572 -4.20 1.79 8.56
C GLY A 572 -5.52 1.05 8.41
N TYR A 573 -5.52 0.02 7.56
CA TYR A 573 -6.64 -0.90 7.38
C TYR A 573 -6.82 -1.81 8.60
N SER A 574 -8.07 -2.12 8.92
CA SER A 574 -8.39 -3.00 10.05
C SER A 574 -7.92 -4.44 9.79
N ALA A 575 -7.28 -5.04 10.79
CA ALA A 575 -6.92 -6.46 10.78
C ALA A 575 -8.08 -7.37 11.26
N LYS A 576 -9.21 -6.81 11.71
CA LYS A 576 -10.36 -7.58 12.23
C LYS A 576 -11.31 -8.03 11.12
N ASN A 577 -11.97 -9.16 11.33
CA ASN A 577 -12.88 -9.77 10.37
C ASN A 577 -14.09 -8.87 10.08
N GLU A 578 -14.68 -8.24 11.10
CA GLU A 578 -15.87 -7.38 10.99
C GLU A 578 -15.77 -6.32 9.88
N ALA A 579 -14.57 -5.77 9.64
CA ALA A 579 -14.35 -4.77 8.60
C ALA A 579 -14.49 -5.32 7.16
N TRP A 580 -14.43 -6.64 7.00
CA TRP A 580 -14.38 -7.33 5.71
C TRP A 580 -15.56 -8.29 5.50
N GLU A 581 -16.44 -8.41 6.49
CA GLU A 581 -17.68 -9.21 6.44
C GLU A 581 -18.84 -8.36 5.93
N SER A 582 -18.99 -8.23 4.62
CA SER A 582 -20.19 -7.61 4.03
C SER A 582 -20.67 -8.34 2.79
N SER A 583 -21.98 -8.30 2.55
CA SER A 583 -22.59 -8.94 1.37
C SER A 583 -22.05 -8.36 0.05
N SER A 584 -21.73 -7.06 0.01
CA SER A 584 -21.12 -6.42 -1.16
C SER A 584 -19.66 -6.85 -1.37
N ALA A 585 -18.90 -7.04 -0.28
CA ALA A 585 -17.55 -7.59 -0.36
C ALA A 585 -17.57 -9.02 -0.93
N LEU A 586 -18.50 -9.87 -0.46
CA LEU A 586 -18.62 -11.25 -0.94
C LEU A 586 -18.95 -11.31 -2.45
N LEU A 587 -19.89 -10.49 -2.92
CA LEU A 587 -20.26 -10.45 -4.35
C LEU A 587 -19.07 -10.06 -5.23
N ASN A 588 -18.32 -9.02 -4.86
CA ASN A 588 -17.14 -8.61 -5.62
C ASN A 588 -16.06 -9.70 -5.69
N ARG A 589 -15.89 -10.47 -4.61
CA ARG A 589 -14.95 -11.60 -4.54
C ARG A 589 -15.37 -12.77 -5.43
N ILE A 590 -16.67 -13.09 -5.44
CA ILE A 590 -17.21 -14.10 -6.36
C ILE A 590 -17.03 -13.66 -7.82
N ASN A 591 -17.37 -12.41 -8.15
CA ASN A 591 -17.19 -11.87 -9.50
C ASN A 591 -15.73 -11.92 -9.97
N PHE A 592 -14.78 -11.58 -9.08
CA PHE A 592 -13.36 -11.72 -9.38
C PHE A 592 -12.96 -13.18 -9.62
N SER A 593 -13.41 -14.10 -8.77
CA SER A 593 -13.10 -15.53 -8.89
C SER A 593 -13.59 -16.11 -10.22
N LEU A 594 -14.83 -15.79 -10.61
CA LEU A 594 -15.43 -16.18 -11.89
C LEU A 594 -14.68 -15.59 -13.09
N ALA A 595 -14.30 -14.31 -13.02
CA ALA A 595 -13.52 -13.68 -14.09
C ALA A 595 -12.14 -14.34 -14.24
N LEU A 596 -11.46 -14.64 -13.13
CA LEU A 596 -10.15 -15.29 -13.12
C LEU A 596 -10.22 -16.71 -13.68
N GLY A 597 -11.11 -17.55 -13.15
CA GLY A 597 -11.18 -18.97 -13.56
C GLY A 597 -11.80 -19.19 -14.93
N SER A 598 -12.62 -18.26 -15.44
CA SER A 598 -13.11 -18.33 -16.83
C SER A 598 -12.07 -17.90 -17.88
N GLY A 599 -10.87 -17.48 -17.48
CA GLY A 599 -9.83 -16.97 -18.39
C GLY A 599 -10.12 -15.58 -18.97
N HIS A 600 -11.17 -14.90 -18.51
CA HIS A 600 -11.56 -13.57 -19.00
C HIS A 600 -10.99 -12.41 -18.18
N PHE A 601 -10.15 -12.68 -17.17
CA PHE A 601 -9.56 -11.63 -16.36
C PHE A 601 -8.42 -10.93 -17.12
N PRO A 602 -8.47 -9.61 -17.34
CA PRO A 602 -7.40 -8.91 -18.05
C PRO A 602 -6.07 -8.97 -17.30
N GLY A 603 -5.00 -9.37 -17.98
CA GLY A 603 -3.63 -9.34 -17.45
C GLY A 603 -3.27 -10.46 -16.47
N ALA A 604 -4.17 -11.42 -16.23
CA ALA A 604 -3.84 -12.65 -15.52
C ALA A 604 -4.61 -13.85 -16.09
N SER A 605 -3.93 -14.98 -16.26
CA SER A 605 -4.50 -16.20 -16.85
C SER A 605 -4.23 -17.42 -15.98
N VAL A 606 -5.23 -18.29 -15.86
CA VAL A 606 -5.11 -19.59 -15.17
C VAL A 606 -4.95 -20.70 -16.20
N ASP A 607 -3.88 -21.50 -16.08
CA ASP A 607 -3.80 -22.80 -16.76
C ASP A 607 -4.49 -23.82 -15.87
N ALA A 608 -5.78 -24.05 -16.14
CA ALA A 608 -6.61 -24.87 -15.27
C ALA A 608 -6.32 -26.38 -15.41
N ASP A 609 -5.74 -26.81 -16.54
CA ASP A 609 -5.31 -28.20 -16.72
C ASP A 609 -4.05 -28.50 -15.91
N ALA A 610 -3.15 -27.51 -15.77
CA ALA A 610 -1.97 -27.62 -14.92
C ALA A 610 -2.30 -27.87 -13.44
N LEU A 611 -3.50 -27.50 -12.97
CA LEU A 611 -3.95 -27.76 -11.59
C LEU A 611 -4.12 -29.25 -11.29
N PHE A 612 -4.33 -30.09 -12.30
CA PHE A 612 -4.44 -31.55 -12.13
C PHE A 612 -3.10 -32.28 -12.29
N GLY A 613 -2.03 -31.57 -12.65
CA GLY A 613 -0.74 -32.18 -12.98
C GLY A 613 -0.85 -33.15 -14.16
N LYS A 614 -0.28 -34.36 -14.01
CA LYS A 614 -0.23 -35.37 -15.11
C LYS A 614 -1.48 -36.25 -15.21
N ASN A 615 -2.40 -36.19 -14.23
CA ASN A 615 -3.54 -37.09 -14.12
C ASN A 615 -4.83 -36.27 -14.18
N ALA A 616 -5.35 -36.03 -15.39
CA ALA A 616 -6.65 -35.40 -15.57
C ALA A 616 -7.75 -36.29 -14.97
N PRO A 617 -8.64 -35.76 -14.10
CA PRO A 617 -9.72 -36.54 -13.54
C PRO A 617 -10.72 -36.98 -14.64
N PRO A 618 -11.33 -38.16 -14.52
CA PRO A 618 -12.12 -38.78 -15.60
C PRO A 618 -13.50 -38.13 -15.83
N ASP A 619 -14.04 -37.44 -14.83
CA ASP A 619 -15.36 -36.82 -14.86
C ASP A 619 -15.44 -35.56 -13.96
N ALA A 620 -16.53 -34.81 -14.11
CA ALA A 620 -16.77 -33.57 -13.36
C ALA A 620 -16.74 -33.74 -11.83
N PRO A 621 -17.40 -34.76 -11.23
CA PRO A 621 -17.29 -35.01 -9.80
C PRO A 621 -15.86 -35.28 -9.32
N ALA A 622 -15.08 -36.07 -10.06
CA ALA A 622 -13.68 -36.31 -9.76
C ALA A 622 -12.83 -35.03 -9.91
N MET A 623 -13.16 -34.17 -10.87
CA MET A 623 -12.53 -32.85 -11.01
C MET A 623 -12.81 -31.93 -9.82
N VAL A 624 -14.06 -31.90 -9.33
CA VAL A 624 -14.42 -31.14 -8.12
C VAL A 624 -13.59 -31.61 -6.94
N ALA A 625 -13.56 -32.93 -6.67
CA ALA A 625 -12.78 -33.48 -5.56
C ALA A 625 -11.28 -33.16 -5.67
N ALA A 626 -10.70 -33.27 -6.88
CA ALA A 626 -9.29 -32.96 -7.11
C ALA A 626 -8.96 -31.48 -6.88
N LEU A 627 -9.84 -30.56 -7.31
CA LEU A 627 -9.64 -29.12 -7.10
C LEU A 627 -9.92 -28.69 -5.66
N GLU A 628 -10.84 -29.34 -4.96
CA GLU A 628 -11.06 -29.12 -3.52
C GLU A 628 -9.81 -29.53 -2.72
N GLU A 629 -9.14 -30.63 -3.12
CA GLU A 629 -7.83 -31.01 -2.58
C GLU A 629 -6.77 -29.96 -2.91
N ALA A 630 -6.60 -29.59 -4.17
CA ALA A 630 -5.54 -28.69 -4.60
C ALA A 630 -5.67 -27.25 -4.03
N LEU A 631 -6.90 -26.74 -3.90
CA LEU A 631 -7.15 -25.34 -3.52
C LEU A 631 -7.48 -25.15 -2.04
N LEU A 632 -7.99 -26.19 -1.37
CA LEU A 632 -8.46 -26.13 0.01
C LEU A 632 -7.99 -27.30 0.88
N ALA A 633 -7.06 -28.14 0.39
CA ALA A 633 -6.56 -29.34 1.08
C ALA A 633 -7.70 -30.27 1.52
N GLY A 634 -8.73 -30.40 0.69
CA GLY A 634 -9.87 -31.30 0.90
C GLY A 634 -10.84 -30.82 1.99
N ASP A 635 -10.51 -29.73 2.68
CA ASP A 635 -11.29 -29.20 3.79
C ASP A 635 -12.42 -28.30 3.28
N VAL A 636 -13.43 -28.92 2.68
CA VAL A 636 -14.63 -28.27 2.12
C VAL A 636 -15.87 -28.84 2.81
N SER A 637 -16.80 -27.97 3.20
CA SER A 637 -18.02 -28.45 3.84
C SER A 637 -18.88 -29.26 2.85
N ALA A 638 -19.58 -30.28 3.35
CA ALA A 638 -20.50 -31.09 2.54
C ALA A 638 -21.55 -30.24 1.80
N LYS A 639 -21.94 -29.10 2.40
CA LYS A 639 -22.86 -28.14 1.78
C LYS A 639 -22.22 -27.42 0.60
N THR A 640 -20.99 -26.91 0.75
CA THR A 640 -20.25 -26.25 -0.33
C THR A 640 -20.01 -27.25 -1.47
N HIS A 641 -19.52 -28.44 -1.15
CA HIS A 641 -19.29 -29.53 -2.11
C HIS A 641 -20.56 -29.86 -2.92
N ALA A 642 -21.68 -30.12 -2.24
CA ALA A 642 -22.95 -30.42 -2.91
C ALA A 642 -23.48 -29.25 -3.76
N THR A 643 -23.20 -28.01 -3.36
CA THR A 643 -23.61 -26.81 -4.11
C THR A 643 -22.81 -26.69 -5.40
N ILE A 644 -21.50 -26.95 -5.36
CA ILE A 644 -20.62 -26.93 -6.53
C ILE A 644 -21.00 -28.07 -7.48
N LEU A 645 -21.12 -29.30 -6.97
CA LEU A 645 -21.54 -30.45 -7.78
C LEU A 645 -22.85 -30.19 -8.52
N LYS A 646 -23.86 -29.65 -7.84
CA LYS A 646 -25.14 -29.31 -8.46
C LYS A 646 -25.01 -28.33 -9.63
N GLN A 647 -24.09 -27.37 -9.56
CA GLN A 647 -23.83 -26.44 -10.66
C GLN A 647 -23.11 -27.12 -11.81
N VAL A 648 -22.05 -27.88 -11.51
CA VAL A 648 -21.24 -28.58 -12.51
C VAL A 648 -22.05 -29.65 -13.26
N GLU A 649 -22.99 -30.31 -12.57
CA GLU A 649 -23.84 -31.34 -13.17
C GLU A 649 -25.01 -30.77 -13.99
N ASP A 650 -25.33 -29.46 -13.89
CA ASP A 650 -26.45 -28.83 -14.59
C ASP A 650 -26.32 -29.01 -16.12
N PRO A 651 -27.21 -29.81 -16.75
CA PRO A 651 -27.12 -30.08 -18.19
C PRO A 651 -27.39 -28.84 -19.05
N GLN A 652 -27.98 -27.78 -18.50
CA GLN A 652 -28.22 -26.52 -19.22
C GLN A 652 -26.98 -25.60 -19.24
N LYS A 653 -25.93 -25.93 -18.49
CA LYS A 653 -24.72 -25.08 -18.34
C LYS A 653 -23.43 -25.88 -18.52
N PRO A 654 -23.16 -26.42 -19.73
CA PRO A 654 -21.99 -27.25 -19.98
C PRO A 654 -20.66 -26.54 -19.67
N ASP A 655 -20.60 -25.21 -19.81
CA ASP A 655 -19.42 -24.41 -19.49
C ASP A 655 -19.04 -24.47 -17.99
N GLN A 656 -19.98 -24.82 -17.11
CA GLN A 656 -19.70 -25.01 -15.67
C GLN A 656 -18.86 -26.26 -15.38
N ARG A 657 -18.68 -27.15 -16.36
CA ARG A 657 -17.82 -28.34 -16.26
C ARG A 657 -16.36 -28.06 -16.57
N GLN A 658 -16.04 -26.87 -17.08
CA GLN A 658 -14.66 -26.53 -17.38
C GLN A 658 -13.82 -26.43 -16.09
N PRO A 659 -12.58 -26.95 -16.08
CA PRO A 659 -11.71 -26.91 -14.91
C PRO A 659 -11.60 -25.53 -14.25
N GLY A 660 -11.43 -24.49 -15.07
CA GLY A 660 -11.29 -23.13 -14.60
C GLY A 660 -12.55 -22.59 -13.93
N MET A 661 -13.74 -22.97 -14.40
CA MET A 661 -14.99 -22.59 -13.77
C MET A 661 -15.19 -23.30 -12.42
N ILE A 662 -14.83 -24.59 -12.32
CA ILE A 662 -14.87 -25.32 -11.05
C ILE A 662 -13.91 -24.68 -10.05
N ALA A 663 -12.69 -24.36 -10.47
CA ALA A 663 -11.72 -23.64 -9.63
C ALA A 663 -12.26 -22.28 -9.17
N ALA A 664 -12.92 -21.52 -10.05
CA ALA A 664 -13.57 -20.26 -9.69
C ALA A 664 -14.65 -20.41 -8.62
N LEU A 665 -15.48 -21.47 -8.71
CA LEU A 665 -16.51 -21.75 -7.72
C LEU A 665 -15.91 -22.09 -6.35
N ILE A 666 -14.81 -22.84 -6.34
CA ILE A 666 -14.07 -23.19 -5.10
C ILE A 666 -13.40 -21.95 -4.50
N VAL A 667 -12.73 -21.12 -5.29
CA VAL A 667 -12.13 -19.85 -4.84
C VAL A 667 -13.19 -18.86 -4.33
N GLY A 668 -14.39 -18.90 -4.92
CA GLY A 668 -15.55 -18.12 -4.47
C GLY A 668 -16.22 -18.65 -3.20
N SER A 669 -15.84 -19.82 -2.70
CA SER A 669 -16.49 -20.49 -1.56
C SER A 669 -16.24 -19.79 -0.21
N PRO A 670 -17.14 -19.94 0.78
CA PRO A 670 -16.94 -19.43 2.14
C PRO A 670 -15.64 -19.91 2.80
N GLU A 671 -15.21 -21.13 2.50
CA GLU A 671 -13.98 -21.74 3.02
C GLU A 671 -12.73 -21.00 2.51
N PHE A 672 -12.69 -20.66 1.22
CA PHE A 672 -11.55 -19.92 0.63
C PHE A 672 -11.49 -18.47 1.12
N GLN A 673 -12.61 -17.88 1.55
CA GLN A 673 -12.61 -16.54 2.16
C GLN A 673 -11.84 -16.49 3.48
N LYS A 674 -11.60 -17.63 4.12
CA LYS A 674 -11.00 -17.74 5.45
C LYS A 674 -9.56 -18.22 5.38
N ARG A 675 -8.81 -17.95 6.45
CA ARG A 675 -7.43 -18.41 6.65
C ARG A 675 -7.16 -18.68 8.11
#